data_AF-A0A3D1H924-F1
#
_entry.id   AF-A0A3D1H924-F1
#
_cell.length_a   1.000
_cell.length_b   1.000
_cell.length_c   1.000
_cell.angle_alpha   90.00
_cell.angle_beta   90.00
_cell.angle_gamma   90.00
#
_symmetry.space_group_name_H-M   'P 1'
#
loop_
_entity.id
_entity.type
_entity.pdbx_description
1 polymer ?
#
loop_
_entity_poly.entity_id
_entity_poly.type
_entity_poly.pdbx_seq_one_letter_code
_entity_poly.pdbx_strand_id
1 'polypeptide(L)'
;MSSNKYWKGVEELEQTQEFVTSNANEFSEGLPLEKIFSNDDATRANRRDFLKYFGFGLGAVTLAACNKAPIKRAIPYTEKPDNVTPGVPLYYASSSVSNSEGFPVLVKVREGRPIKFEPNKEATYFGGGLDGLGHSAILSLYDTNRLKGAMVAGKTKPVAWADFDKQVIKALSTTNKTIAIVTNGSTSMVTNQAIADFKAKYTNTEVVAYEPISYSGITRANNASFSSAVIPAYNFQNADVIVSFGADFLGTWISPIKFHADYSKNRVPKEGKMSKHFQFESLMSLTGANADVRIPIKMSNVGQHLIALYREMGGATPVNGMETAGNSIKQAAAALKDAQGRALVICGSNNEQDQILVNAINTMLGSYGSTIDITNYYKGQSADEKDFDAFLAKAKSGAYGAVITLDANPAYSHAGSANAFAKIPVRISTSITLDETAETATHIATGLHPLESWDIKQPYNGRFIFSQPTISPVFEGRHVASSLVAWTGVDVKDTEDFSHAYVYAKNVFTSSIGTNFNEAIEKGIVENVATAAVPSFNITTGEVISEIAARKKADSELILYQKVGVRDGAYGNTPWAHEMPDPVSKVTWDNYLSVAMADAKSNGWELGDMVSVSTANGKYDLPVLIQPGQSKGTFGIALGYGRVLPPEVQNDLKDLGQNVYPLVDIKGGFANYIISGVTIEKIAGAALHEFGMTQSHYSIEGRDIIREASLEDFKKDPKAGQHVHKPKPITLWEDYDYSKGHHWGMAIDMNACTGCSACIVSCSIENNVPIVGRDEVRRRREMHWLRVDRYYSFEAPTTKDLSLSIVHGGDQTVQAGEQMSKEKVMEAYAEASEDKATAYDYYENVQVAHQPMMCQHCDNAPCETVCPVLATTHSSEGLNQMTYNRCIGTKYCGNNCPYKVRRFNWFRYNENEKFDYHFSNDLGKMVINPDVTVRSRGVMEKCSFCVQRIQATKLVAKRENRKMNTDEFTTACAQTCPSNAIVFGDLNDANSEIAKLYRDDRSYHVLEELGVKPSVQYLTKIRNK
;
A
#
# COMPACT_ATOMS: atom_id res chain seq x y z
N MET A 1 -36.29 -1.70 42.38
CA MET A 1 -35.01 -1.99 41.71
C MET A 1 -34.77 -3.48 41.86
N SER A 2 -34.70 -4.24 40.77
CA SER A 2 -34.49 -5.69 40.84
C SER A 2 -33.10 -5.99 41.41
N SER A 3 -33.03 -6.92 42.35
CA SER A 3 -31.79 -7.39 43.01
C SER A 3 -30.92 -8.32 42.16
N ASN A 4 -31.19 -8.42 40.86
CA ASN A 4 -30.47 -9.34 39.98
C ASN A 4 -29.20 -8.64 39.48
N LYS A 5 -28.04 -9.10 39.96
CA LYS A 5 -26.77 -8.87 39.26
C LYS A 5 -26.78 -9.73 38.01
N TYR A 6 -26.50 -9.12 36.86
CA TYR A 6 -26.26 -9.82 35.60
C TYR A 6 -24.77 -9.66 35.28
N TRP A 7 -24.16 -10.70 34.75
CA TRP A 7 -22.74 -10.76 34.41
C TRP A 7 -22.58 -11.41 33.03
N LYS A 8 -21.56 -11.02 32.28
CA LYS A 8 -21.27 -11.50 30.91
C LYS A 8 -20.24 -12.63 30.87
N GLY A 9 -19.46 -12.80 31.93
CA GLY A 9 -18.43 -13.83 32.05
C GLY A 9 -18.22 -14.24 33.50
N VAL A 10 -17.49 -15.34 33.72
CA VAL A 10 -17.21 -15.87 35.06
C VAL A 10 -16.31 -14.90 35.83
N GLU A 11 -15.41 -14.22 35.13
CA GLU A 11 -14.47 -13.23 35.66
C GLU A 11 -15.20 -11.97 36.19
N GLU A 12 -16.28 -11.55 35.51
CA GLU A 12 -17.14 -10.43 35.93
C GLU A 12 -18.03 -10.82 37.13
N LEU A 13 -18.48 -12.07 37.17
CA LEU A 13 -19.21 -12.63 38.32
C LEU A 13 -18.32 -12.73 39.56
N GLU A 14 -17.11 -13.26 39.38
CA GLU A 14 -16.15 -13.55 40.45
C GLU A 14 -15.32 -12.33 40.84
N GLN A 15 -15.40 -11.24 40.08
CA GLN A 15 -14.59 -10.02 40.29
C GLN A 15 -13.11 -10.36 40.41
N THR A 16 -12.59 -11.16 39.47
CA THR A 16 -11.18 -11.54 39.47
C THR A 16 -10.30 -10.31 39.47
N GLN A 17 -9.14 -10.39 40.13
CA GLN A 17 -8.27 -9.23 40.27
C GLN A 17 -7.82 -8.70 38.90
N GLU A 18 -7.57 -9.57 37.91
CA GLU A 18 -7.31 -9.13 36.52
C GLU A 18 -8.48 -8.35 35.91
N PHE A 19 -9.73 -8.82 36.06
CA PHE A 19 -10.91 -8.15 35.51
C PHE A 19 -11.18 -6.79 36.18
N VAL A 20 -11.07 -6.72 37.51
CA VAL A 20 -11.24 -5.45 38.24
C VAL A 20 -10.15 -4.46 37.85
N THR A 21 -8.91 -4.92 37.67
CA THR A 21 -7.78 -4.07 37.29
C THR A 21 -7.87 -3.63 35.82
N SER A 22 -8.30 -4.50 34.89
CA SER A 22 -8.49 -4.15 33.49
C SER A 22 -9.65 -3.18 33.29
N ASN A 23 -10.75 -3.38 34.02
CA ASN A 23 -11.95 -2.54 33.94
C ASN A 23 -11.73 -1.17 34.61
N ALA A 24 -10.97 -1.11 35.71
CA ALA A 24 -10.54 0.15 36.32
C ALA A 24 -9.62 0.97 35.39
N ASN A 25 -8.84 0.30 34.54
CA ASN A 25 -7.89 0.92 33.63
C ASN A 25 -8.44 1.17 32.21
N GLU A 26 -9.66 0.72 31.87
CA GLU A 26 -10.23 0.89 30.53
C GLU A 26 -10.48 2.36 30.17
N PHE A 27 -10.61 3.23 31.19
CA PHE A 27 -10.78 4.68 31.05
C PHE A 27 -9.89 5.46 32.03
N SER A 28 -8.58 5.21 32.05
CA SER A 28 -7.64 5.88 32.97
C SER A 28 -7.24 7.31 32.59
N GLU A 29 -7.98 7.99 31.71
CA GLU A 29 -7.96 9.45 31.71
C GLU A 29 -9.10 9.89 32.63
N GLY A 30 -8.75 10.11 33.91
CA GLY A 30 -9.55 10.99 34.74
C GLY A 30 -9.85 12.24 33.91
N LEU A 31 -11.13 12.62 33.81
CA LEU A 31 -11.45 14.00 33.45
C LEU A 31 -10.52 14.89 34.30
N PRO A 32 -10.09 16.08 33.84
CA PRO A 32 -9.23 16.99 34.61
C PRO A 32 -9.97 17.61 35.80
N LEU A 33 -10.82 16.83 36.45
CA LEU A 33 -11.43 17.01 37.75
C LEU A 33 -10.43 16.63 38.85
N GLU A 34 -9.45 15.73 38.65
CA GLU A 34 -8.45 15.40 39.69
C GLU A 34 -7.56 16.59 40.09
N LYS A 35 -7.28 17.52 39.16
CA LYS A 35 -6.63 18.80 39.49
C LYS A 35 -7.53 19.79 40.23
N ILE A 36 -8.85 19.55 40.26
CA ILE A 36 -9.86 20.40 40.89
C ILE A 36 -10.33 19.82 42.24
N PHE A 37 -10.25 18.50 42.41
CA PHE A 37 -10.80 17.78 43.56
C PHE A 37 -9.75 16.88 44.21
N SER A 38 -8.73 17.49 44.83
CA SER A 38 -7.99 16.81 45.89
C SER A 38 -8.77 16.98 47.19
N ASN A 39 -9.51 15.95 47.58
CA ASN A 39 -9.74 15.59 48.98
C ASN A 39 -10.35 14.19 49.03
N ASP A 40 -9.65 13.32 49.76
CA ASP A 40 -9.99 11.93 50.01
C ASP A 40 -11.38 11.80 50.66
N ASP A 41 -12.32 11.16 49.96
CA ASP A 41 -13.31 10.22 50.52
C ASP A 41 -14.29 9.79 49.43
N ALA A 42 -13.95 8.71 48.73
CA ALA A 42 -14.82 8.08 47.76
C ALA A 42 -15.57 6.91 48.41
N THR A 43 -16.86 7.07 48.71
CA THR A 43 -17.88 6.01 48.53
C THR A 43 -19.31 6.54 48.66
N ARG A 44 -20.14 6.27 47.61
CA ARG A 44 -21.61 6.40 47.51
C ARG A 44 -22.20 7.82 47.44
N ALA A 45 -22.40 8.33 46.22
CA ALA A 45 -23.18 9.54 45.97
C ALA A 45 -24.70 9.32 46.14
N ASN A 46 -25.38 10.14 46.94
CA ASN A 46 -26.85 10.14 47.06
C ASN A 46 -27.50 11.31 46.28
N ARG A 47 -28.83 11.35 46.20
CA ARG A 47 -29.64 12.35 45.46
C ARG A 47 -29.35 13.82 45.87
N ARG A 48 -28.86 14.06 47.09
CA ARG A 48 -28.44 15.37 47.60
C ARG A 48 -27.07 15.78 47.06
N ASP A 49 -26.18 14.81 46.83
CA ASP A 49 -24.89 15.07 46.18
C ASP A 49 -25.09 15.34 44.69
N PHE A 50 -26.01 14.65 44.00
CA PHE A 50 -26.42 15.01 42.63
C PHE A 50 -26.90 16.46 42.50
N LEU A 51 -27.70 16.97 43.46
CA LEU A 51 -28.15 18.36 43.46
C LEU A 51 -27.03 19.35 43.80
N LYS A 52 -26.06 18.96 44.65
CA LYS A 52 -24.82 19.74 44.84
C LYS A 52 -23.98 19.76 43.57
N TYR A 53 -23.83 18.63 42.86
CA TYR A 53 -23.09 18.54 41.59
C TYR A 53 -23.76 19.35 40.47
N PHE A 54 -25.09 19.41 40.43
CA PHE A 54 -25.82 20.25 39.47
C PHE A 54 -25.69 21.74 39.82
N GLY A 55 -25.70 22.08 41.12
CA GLY A 55 -25.41 23.44 41.60
C GLY A 55 -23.97 23.89 41.33
N PHE A 56 -22.98 22.99 41.49
CA PHE A 56 -21.59 23.19 41.10
C PHE A 56 -21.41 23.20 39.57
N GLY A 57 -22.29 22.55 38.80
CA GLY A 57 -22.30 22.62 37.34
C GLY A 57 -22.49 24.04 36.81
N LEU A 58 -23.33 24.85 37.45
CA LEU A 58 -23.47 26.28 37.12
C LEU A 58 -22.24 27.10 37.54
N GLY A 59 -21.63 26.80 38.70
CA GLY A 59 -20.42 27.47 39.21
C GLY A 59 -19.13 27.14 38.42
N ALA A 60 -18.97 25.89 38.02
CA ALA A 60 -17.85 25.43 37.18
C ALA A 60 -17.99 25.91 35.73
N VAL A 61 -19.23 26.02 35.21
CA VAL A 61 -19.48 26.63 33.90
C VAL A 61 -19.24 28.14 33.93
N THR A 62 -19.53 28.84 35.04
CA THR A 62 -19.16 30.27 35.19
C THR A 62 -17.65 30.45 35.36
N LEU A 63 -16.95 29.59 36.10
CA LEU A 63 -15.47 29.61 36.21
C LEU A 63 -14.78 29.23 34.90
N ALA A 64 -15.32 28.29 34.12
CA ALA A 64 -14.84 27.96 32.78
C ALA A 64 -15.16 29.06 31.75
N ALA A 65 -16.27 29.78 31.92
CA ALA A 65 -16.55 31.01 31.17
C ALA A 65 -15.61 32.17 31.56
N CYS A 66 -14.95 32.09 32.72
CA CYS A 66 -13.89 33.01 33.15
C CYS A 66 -12.48 32.59 32.73
N ASN A 67 -12.28 31.40 32.12
CA ASN A 67 -11.03 31.14 31.42
C ASN A 67 -10.96 32.07 30.21
N LYS A 68 -10.00 32.99 30.19
CA LYS A 68 -9.67 33.76 28.98
C LYS A 68 -9.44 32.75 27.86
N ALA A 69 -10.33 32.75 26.86
CA ALA A 69 -10.08 32.02 25.62
C ALA A 69 -8.66 32.39 25.17
N PRO A 70 -7.80 31.39 24.85
CA PRO A 70 -6.43 31.68 24.46
C PRO A 70 -6.45 32.65 23.28
N ILE A 71 -5.63 33.70 23.36
CA ILE A 71 -5.55 34.72 22.31
C ILE A 71 -5.00 34.03 21.06
N LYS A 72 -5.87 33.77 20.08
CA LYS A 72 -5.45 33.31 18.75
C LYS A 72 -4.97 34.50 17.95
N ARG A 73 -3.70 34.48 17.53
CA ARG A 73 -3.12 35.52 16.69
C ARG A 73 -3.28 35.14 15.22
N ALA A 74 -3.68 36.09 14.38
CA ALA A 74 -3.58 35.99 12.94
C ALA A 74 -2.33 36.77 12.50
N ILE A 75 -1.36 36.09 11.90
CA ILE A 75 -0.10 36.69 11.48
C ILE A 75 -0.09 36.73 9.95
N PRO A 76 -0.19 37.91 9.32
CA PRO A 76 -0.11 38.02 7.87
C PRO A 76 1.33 37.82 7.38
N TYR A 77 1.48 37.61 6.08
CA TYR A 77 2.78 37.66 5.42
C TYR A 77 3.39 39.06 5.55
N THR A 78 4.69 39.14 5.84
CA THR A 78 5.46 40.38 5.69
C THR A 78 5.55 40.77 4.23
N GLU A 79 5.90 39.79 3.38
CA GLU A 79 5.89 39.89 1.92
C GLU A 79 5.09 38.71 1.38
N LYS A 80 3.92 38.98 0.79
CA LYS A 80 3.03 37.93 0.28
C LYS A 80 3.45 37.57 -1.15
N PRO A 81 3.71 36.29 -1.46
CA PRO A 81 3.90 35.87 -2.84
C PRO A 81 2.66 36.16 -3.70
N ASP A 82 2.87 36.57 -4.96
CA ASP A 82 1.79 36.98 -5.86
C ASP A 82 0.78 35.85 -6.13
N ASN A 83 1.27 34.62 -6.25
CA ASN A 83 0.48 33.43 -6.51
C ASN A 83 -0.21 32.83 -5.27
N VAL A 84 0.07 33.33 -4.06
CA VAL A 84 -0.53 32.81 -2.82
C VAL A 84 -1.73 33.66 -2.42
N THR A 85 -2.88 33.00 -2.27
CA THR A 85 -4.08 33.58 -1.65
C THR A 85 -4.43 32.75 -0.41
N PRO A 86 -4.33 33.30 0.82
CA PRO A 86 -4.67 32.57 2.03
C PRO A 86 -6.08 31.97 1.97
N GLY A 87 -6.21 30.69 2.30
CA GLY A 87 -7.46 29.93 2.21
C GLY A 87 -7.67 29.19 0.89
N VAL A 88 -6.89 29.47 -0.15
CA VAL A 88 -6.97 28.80 -1.45
C VAL A 88 -5.76 27.85 -1.61
N PRO A 89 -5.99 26.54 -1.87
CA PRO A 89 -4.88 25.62 -2.10
C PRO A 89 -4.21 25.88 -3.45
N LEU A 90 -2.90 25.65 -3.50
CA LEU A 90 -2.12 25.56 -4.74
C LEU A 90 -1.81 24.09 -5.03
N TYR A 91 -1.65 23.74 -6.31
CA TYR A 91 -1.24 22.42 -6.75
C TYR A 91 0.04 22.55 -7.56
N TYR A 92 1.08 21.83 -7.16
CA TYR A 92 2.38 21.81 -7.84
C TYR A 92 2.63 20.43 -8.43
N ALA A 93 3.04 20.36 -9.69
CA ALA A 93 3.37 19.10 -10.32
C ALA A 93 4.76 18.60 -9.85
N SER A 94 4.82 17.45 -9.20
CA SER A 94 6.05 16.90 -8.64
C SER A 94 6.10 15.38 -8.85
N SER A 95 7.08 14.70 -8.24
CA SER A 95 7.17 13.24 -8.25
C SER A 95 6.88 12.64 -6.87
N SER A 96 6.40 11.40 -6.86
CA SER A 96 6.19 10.62 -5.65
C SER A 96 7.51 10.39 -4.90
N VAL A 97 7.40 10.30 -3.58
CA VAL A 97 8.55 10.19 -2.67
C VAL A 97 9.00 8.74 -2.51
N SER A 98 8.07 7.81 -2.28
CA SER A 98 8.38 6.44 -1.86
C SER A 98 8.61 5.41 -2.95
N ASN A 99 8.34 5.74 -4.21
CA ASN A 99 8.55 4.84 -5.34
C ASN A 99 9.88 5.17 -6.00
N SER A 100 10.77 4.19 -6.16
CA SER A 100 12.12 4.38 -6.73
C SER A 100 12.08 4.97 -8.14
N GLU A 101 11.12 4.57 -8.97
CA GLU A 101 10.88 5.14 -10.30
C GLU A 101 10.47 6.62 -10.26
N GLY A 102 9.71 7.03 -9.25
CA GLY A 102 8.97 8.28 -9.22
C GLY A 102 7.71 8.24 -10.08
N PHE A 103 6.56 8.53 -9.48
CA PHE A 103 5.27 8.71 -10.15
C PHE A 103 4.88 10.18 -10.22
N PRO A 104 4.21 10.63 -11.29
CA PRO A 104 3.82 12.02 -11.43
C PRO A 104 2.63 12.33 -10.53
N VAL A 105 2.80 13.29 -9.63
CA VAL A 105 1.80 13.70 -8.64
C VAL A 105 1.58 15.21 -8.69
N LEU A 106 0.42 15.65 -8.23
CA LEU A 106 0.11 17.02 -7.85
C LEU A 106 0.17 17.12 -6.33
N VAL A 107 0.99 18.01 -5.80
CA VAL A 107 1.10 18.25 -4.37
C VAL A 107 0.15 19.38 -4.00
N LYS A 108 -0.87 19.08 -3.19
CA LYS A 108 -1.76 20.10 -2.61
C LYS A 108 -1.01 20.84 -1.51
N VAL A 109 -0.79 22.14 -1.73
CA VAL A 109 -0.06 23.03 -0.82
C VAL A 109 -1.03 24.05 -0.21
N ARG A 110 -0.93 24.23 1.11
CA ARG A 110 -1.66 25.25 1.86
C ARG A 110 -0.68 26.26 2.43
N GLU A 111 -0.73 27.50 1.95
CA GLU A 111 0.10 28.61 2.46
C GLU A 111 1.59 28.21 2.63
N GLY A 112 2.15 27.47 1.67
CA GLY A 112 3.56 27.02 1.66
C GLY A 112 3.84 25.65 2.29
N ARG A 113 2.84 24.92 2.81
CA ARG A 113 3.02 23.56 3.35
C ARG A 113 2.29 22.49 2.53
N PRO A 114 2.98 21.41 2.09
CA PRO A 114 2.36 20.23 1.50
C PRO A 114 1.43 19.51 2.47
N ILE A 115 0.20 19.20 2.05
CA ILE A 115 -0.77 18.50 2.92
C ILE A 115 -1.30 17.20 2.32
N LYS A 116 -1.21 17.02 1.00
CA LYS A 116 -1.72 15.83 0.32
C LYS A 116 -1.09 15.67 -1.06
N PHE A 117 -0.85 14.41 -1.46
CA PHE A 117 -0.60 14.07 -2.85
C PHE A 117 -1.90 13.73 -3.57
N GLU A 118 -1.99 14.15 -4.82
CA GLU A 118 -2.98 13.70 -5.79
C GLU A 118 -2.24 13.17 -7.02
N PRO A 119 -2.79 12.19 -7.76
CA PRO A 119 -2.18 11.79 -9.02
C PRO A 119 -2.28 12.91 -10.07
N ASN A 120 -1.23 13.07 -10.87
CA ASN A 120 -1.25 13.96 -12.03
C ASN A 120 -1.91 13.26 -13.21
N LYS A 121 -3.15 13.65 -13.53
CA LYS A 121 -3.95 13.04 -14.61
C LYS A 121 -3.48 13.40 -16.02
N GLU A 122 -2.64 14.43 -16.17
CA GLU A 122 -2.03 14.73 -17.47
C GLU A 122 -1.03 13.64 -17.89
N ALA A 123 -0.49 12.90 -16.91
CA ALA A 123 0.48 11.83 -17.12
C ALA A 123 -0.21 10.48 -17.43
N THR A 124 -0.93 10.44 -18.55
CA THR A 124 -1.83 9.32 -18.91
C THR A 124 -1.14 7.95 -18.95
N TYR A 125 0.14 7.89 -19.34
CA TYR A 125 0.92 6.63 -19.37
C TYR A 125 1.07 5.98 -17.99
N PHE A 126 1.06 6.76 -16.91
CA PHE A 126 1.29 6.28 -15.53
C PHE A 126 0.00 5.85 -14.81
N GLY A 127 -1.17 5.95 -15.47
CA GLY A 127 -2.41 5.37 -14.95
C GLY A 127 -3.25 6.27 -14.02
N GLY A 128 -2.82 7.51 -13.75
CA GLY A 128 -3.66 8.51 -13.09
C GLY A 128 -4.10 8.20 -11.65
N GLY A 129 -3.38 7.32 -10.93
CA GLY A 129 -3.61 6.97 -9.53
C GLY A 129 -2.33 7.02 -8.67
N LEU A 130 -2.45 6.72 -7.37
CA LEU A 130 -1.33 6.64 -6.43
C LEU A 130 -1.57 5.51 -5.42
N ASP A 131 -0.53 4.80 -5.00
CA ASP A 131 -0.63 3.72 -4.01
C ASP A 131 -0.67 4.23 -2.56
N GLY A 132 -1.02 3.33 -1.62
CA GLY A 132 -1.17 3.69 -0.22
C GLY A 132 0.14 4.16 0.43
N LEU A 133 1.27 3.56 0.06
CA LEU A 133 2.58 3.99 0.54
C LEU A 133 2.96 5.37 -0.01
N GLY A 134 2.70 5.64 -1.30
CA GLY A 134 2.90 6.95 -1.92
C GLY A 134 2.15 8.07 -1.19
N HIS A 135 0.90 7.84 -0.80
CA HIS A 135 0.16 8.78 0.05
C HIS A 135 0.78 8.91 1.44
N SER A 136 1.11 7.79 2.07
CA SER A 136 1.62 7.74 3.44
C SER A 136 2.93 8.51 3.58
N ALA A 137 3.80 8.42 2.56
CA ALA A 137 5.14 9.01 2.55
C ALA A 137 5.16 10.54 2.70
N ILE A 138 4.04 11.25 2.58
CA ILE A 138 4.02 12.68 2.91
C ILE A 138 4.42 12.95 4.38
N LEU A 139 4.17 12.01 5.30
CA LEU A 139 4.61 12.14 6.69
C LEU A 139 6.13 12.09 6.85
N SER A 140 6.88 11.48 5.92
CA SER A 140 8.34 11.49 6.03
C SER A 140 8.92 12.90 5.89
N LEU A 141 8.21 13.84 5.25
CA LEU A 141 8.60 15.26 5.25
C LEU A 141 8.55 15.86 6.66
N TYR A 142 7.53 15.48 7.43
CA TYR A 142 7.22 16.01 8.76
C TYR A 142 7.66 15.09 9.91
N ASP A 143 8.57 14.15 9.63
CA ASP A 143 9.13 13.26 10.62
C ASP A 143 10.12 14.02 11.51
N THR A 144 9.88 14.00 12.82
CA THR A 144 10.72 14.63 13.84
C THR A 144 12.10 13.98 13.97
N ASN A 145 12.26 12.75 13.46
CA ASN A 145 13.51 11.99 13.49
C ASN A 145 14.46 12.33 12.33
N ARG A 146 14.07 13.25 11.44
CA ARG A 146 14.96 13.75 10.40
C ARG A 146 16.19 14.44 11.00
N LEU A 147 17.33 14.22 10.37
CA LEU A 147 18.58 14.88 10.72
C LEU A 147 18.47 16.38 10.41
N LYS A 148 19.01 17.21 11.31
CA LYS A 148 18.80 18.67 11.30
C LYS A 148 19.80 19.47 10.47
N GLY A 149 20.86 18.83 9.98
CA GLY A 149 21.92 19.44 9.19
C GLY A 149 23.14 18.52 9.04
N ALA A 150 24.26 19.02 8.53
CA ALA A 150 25.47 18.22 8.33
C ALA A 150 26.10 17.75 9.66
N MET A 151 26.45 16.48 9.77
CA MET A 151 26.96 15.86 11.01
C MET A 151 28.33 15.20 10.79
N VAL A 152 29.16 15.16 11.84
CA VAL A 152 30.45 14.45 11.84
C VAL A 152 30.47 13.51 13.04
N ALA A 153 31.01 12.31 12.87
CA ALA A 153 31.08 11.30 13.93
C ALA A 153 31.69 11.86 15.23
N GLY A 154 31.09 11.47 16.36
CA GLY A 154 31.48 11.96 17.69
C GLY A 154 30.91 13.34 18.06
N LYS A 155 30.19 14.03 17.16
CA LYS A 155 29.45 15.26 17.46
C LYS A 155 27.95 15.00 17.55
N THR A 156 27.31 15.64 18.54
CA THR A 156 25.86 15.55 18.78
C THR A 156 25.06 16.69 18.16
N LYS A 157 25.73 17.69 17.57
CA LYS A 157 25.11 18.86 16.94
C LYS A 157 25.60 19.02 15.49
N PRO A 158 24.79 19.60 14.60
CA PRO A 158 25.21 19.92 13.25
C PRO A 158 26.43 20.84 13.20
N VAL A 159 27.23 20.70 12.15
CA VAL A 159 28.36 21.57 11.80
C VAL A 159 27.99 22.44 10.61
N ALA A 160 28.64 23.60 10.47
CA ALA A 160 28.45 24.47 9.32
C ALA A 160 28.90 23.77 8.02
N TRP A 161 28.10 23.88 6.96
CA TRP A 161 28.37 23.24 5.66
C TRP A 161 29.74 23.56 5.09
N ALA A 162 30.20 24.81 5.20
CA ALA A 162 31.53 25.22 4.71
C ALA A 162 32.68 24.47 5.41
N ASP A 163 32.56 24.18 6.71
CA ASP A 163 33.57 23.44 7.46
C ASP A 163 33.42 21.92 7.29
N PHE A 164 32.19 21.45 7.07
CA PHE A 164 31.91 20.08 6.68
C PHE A 164 32.55 19.76 5.32
N ASP A 165 32.36 20.61 4.31
CA ASP A 165 32.90 20.40 2.98
C ASP A 165 34.42 20.41 2.96
N LYS A 166 35.07 21.30 3.72
CA LYS A 166 36.53 21.28 3.88
C LYS A 166 37.03 19.94 4.44
N GLN A 167 36.32 19.36 5.39
CA GLN A 167 36.67 18.06 5.97
C GLN A 167 36.48 16.92 4.95
N VAL A 168 35.36 16.91 4.24
CA VAL A 168 35.06 15.91 3.21
C VAL A 168 36.05 16.01 2.05
N ILE A 169 36.28 17.20 1.49
CA ILE A 169 37.25 17.43 0.41
C ILE A 169 38.64 17.00 0.84
N LYS A 170 39.06 17.32 2.07
CA LYS A 170 40.35 16.86 2.63
C LYS A 170 40.40 15.34 2.70
N ALA A 171 39.36 14.68 3.21
CA ALA A 171 39.29 13.24 3.33
C ALA A 171 39.37 12.54 1.96
N LEU A 172 38.62 13.04 0.97
CA LEU A 172 38.59 12.52 -0.40
C LEU A 172 39.90 12.79 -1.15
N SER A 173 40.55 13.93 -0.94
CA SER A 173 41.80 14.28 -1.63
C SER A 173 43.03 13.61 -1.02
N THR A 174 42.95 13.13 0.22
CA THR A 174 44.07 12.45 0.90
C THR A 174 44.13 10.94 0.57
N THR A 175 43.05 10.36 0.05
CA THR A 175 43.03 8.93 -0.30
C THR A 175 43.60 8.68 -1.69
N ASN A 176 44.63 7.82 -1.77
CA ASN A 176 45.12 7.26 -3.04
C ASN A 176 44.38 5.97 -3.45
N LYS A 177 43.43 5.51 -2.61
CA LYS A 177 42.59 4.32 -2.85
C LYS A 177 41.31 4.71 -3.58
N THR A 178 40.61 3.72 -4.14
CA THR A 178 39.34 3.92 -4.85
C THR A 178 38.30 4.58 -3.95
N ILE A 179 37.49 5.47 -4.53
CA ILE A 179 36.30 6.06 -3.91
C ILE A 179 35.08 5.33 -4.47
N ALA A 180 34.19 4.83 -3.62
CA ALA A 180 32.94 4.22 -4.05
C ALA A 180 31.76 5.17 -3.85
N ILE A 181 30.87 5.23 -4.82
CA ILE A 181 29.52 5.79 -4.68
C ILE A 181 28.53 4.65 -4.75
N VAL A 182 27.75 4.44 -3.69
CA VAL A 182 26.68 3.45 -3.62
C VAL A 182 25.35 4.18 -3.75
N THR A 183 24.61 3.91 -4.83
CA THR A 183 23.30 4.54 -5.09
C THR A 183 22.16 3.56 -4.80
N ASN A 184 20.98 4.05 -4.44
CA ASN A 184 19.76 3.25 -4.36
C ASN A 184 19.06 3.13 -5.73
N GLY A 185 19.77 2.58 -6.72
CA GLY A 185 19.43 2.82 -8.13
C GLY A 185 19.51 4.33 -8.45
N SER A 186 19.08 4.75 -9.64
CA SER A 186 18.84 6.19 -9.90
C SER A 186 18.09 6.42 -11.21
N THR A 187 16.87 6.98 -11.10
CA THR A 187 16.17 7.61 -12.23
C THR A 187 16.46 9.10 -12.35
N SER A 188 17.17 9.69 -11.37
CA SER A 188 17.47 11.11 -11.28
C SER A 188 18.54 11.50 -12.28
N MET A 189 18.17 12.31 -13.28
CA MET A 189 19.11 12.88 -14.24
C MET A 189 20.05 13.90 -13.59
N VAL A 190 19.56 14.63 -12.59
CA VAL A 190 20.32 15.66 -11.89
C VAL A 190 21.41 15.01 -11.03
N THR A 191 21.06 13.96 -10.29
CA THR A 191 22.03 13.21 -9.48
C THR A 191 23.04 12.48 -10.36
N ASN A 192 22.59 11.87 -11.47
CA ASN A 192 23.48 11.18 -12.39
C ASN A 192 24.49 12.12 -13.07
N GLN A 193 24.08 13.35 -13.41
CA GLN A 193 25.01 14.37 -13.91
C GLN A 193 26.02 14.79 -12.82
N ALA A 194 25.59 14.98 -11.58
CA ALA A 194 26.50 15.35 -10.49
C ALA A 194 27.50 14.23 -10.17
N ILE A 195 27.10 12.96 -10.29
CA ILE A 195 28.02 11.81 -10.22
C ILE A 195 29.05 11.88 -11.34
N ALA A 196 28.64 12.22 -12.58
CA ALA A 196 29.57 12.37 -13.71
C ALA A 196 30.59 13.50 -13.47
N ASP A 197 30.13 14.66 -12.98
CA ASP A 197 30.99 15.79 -12.63
C ASP A 197 31.97 15.43 -11.50
N PHE A 198 31.51 14.68 -10.49
CA PHE A 198 32.36 14.18 -9.40
C PHE A 198 33.44 13.21 -9.92
N LYS A 199 33.08 12.28 -10.80
CA LYS A 199 34.03 11.33 -11.44
C LYS A 199 35.07 12.05 -12.31
N ALA A 200 34.71 13.17 -12.93
CA ALA A 200 35.65 13.96 -13.72
C ALA A 200 36.77 14.55 -12.84
N LYS A 201 36.47 14.89 -11.58
CA LYS A 201 37.46 15.35 -10.59
C LYS A 201 38.22 14.19 -9.94
N TYR A 202 37.51 13.18 -9.48
CA TYR A 202 38.05 12.02 -8.78
C TYR A 202 38.01 10.79 -9.70
N THR A 203 39.01 10.66 -10.57
CA THR A 203 39.04 9.64 -11.63
C THR A 203 39.15 8.20 -11.10
N ASN A 204 39.54 8.02 -9.84
CA ASN A 204 39.54 6.77 -9.09
C ASN A 204 38.17 6.42 -8.45
N THR A 205 37.07 6.99 -8.97
CA THR A 205 35.72 6.76 -8.45
C THR A 205 34.99 5.64 -9.19
N GLU A 206 34.47 4.69 -8.43
CA GLU A 206 33.57 3.63 -8.89
C GLU A 206 32.15 3.91 -8.40
N VAL A 207 31.15 3.59 -9.23
CA VAL A 207 29.73 3.75 -8.90
C VAL A 207 29.11 2.37 -8.94
N VAL A 208 28.39 2.01 -7.88
CA VAL A 208 27.67 0.75 -7.77
C VAL A 208 26.24 1.03 -7.31
N ALA A 209 25.26 0.42 -7.97
CA ALA A 209 23.87 0.51 -7.57
C ALA A 209 23.52 -0.65 -6.63
N TYR A 210 22.73 -0.36 -5.60
CA TYR A 210 22.22 -1.33 -4.65
C TYR A 210 20.76 -1.03 -4.35
N GLU A 211 19.89 -2.01 -4.59
CA GLU A 211 18.46 -1.93 -4.27
C GLU A 211 18.10 -3.18 -3.45
N PRO A 212 17.35 -3.07 -2.33
CA PRO A 212 17.03 -4.24 -1.48
C PRO A 212 16.27 -5.36 -2.21
N ILE A 213 15.51 -4.97 -3.22
CA ILE A 213 14.73 -5.86 -4.07
C ILE A 213 15.27 -5.73 -5.49
N SER A 214 15.77 -6.84 -6.04
CA SER A 214 16.41 -6.87 -7.36
C SER A 214 15.54 -7.58 -8.39
N TYR A 215 15.59 -7.06 -9.63
CA TYR A 215 15.09 -7.72 -10.83
C TYR A 215 16.21 -7.95 -11.87
N SER A 216 17.47 -8.11 -11.42
CA SER A 216 18.62 -8.33 -12.30
C SER A 216 18.49 -9.59 -13.18
N GLY A 217 17.70 -10.59 -12.77
CA GLY A 217 17.36 -11.74 -13.59
C GLY A 217 16.73 -11.34 -14.93
N ILE A 218 15.87 -10.31 -14.92
CA ILE A 218 15.22 -9.78 -16.14
C ILE A 218 16.25 -9.06 -17.02
N THR A 219 17.09 -8.20 -16.44
CA THR A 219 18.08 -7.43 -17.21
C THR A 219 19.14 -8.33 -17.83
N ARG A 220 19.66 -9.32 -17.08
CA ARG A 220 20.61 -10.30 -17.59
C ARG A 220 20.00 -11.18 -18.69
N ALA A 221 18.78 -11.66 -18.48
CA ALA A 221 18.10 -12.46 -19.49
C ALA A 221 17.84 -11.69 -20.79
N ASN A 222 17.45 -10.41 -20.71
CA ASN A 222 17.29 -9.57 -21.90
C ASN A 222 18.63 -9.24 -22.55
N ASN A 223 19.70 -9.07 -21.77
CA ASN A 223 21.03 -8.92 -22.33
C ASN A 223 21.45 -10.17 -23.10
N ALA A 224 21.23 -11.36 -22.54
CA ALA A 224 21.55 -12.62 -23.19
C ALA A 224 20.64 -12.86 -24.43
N SER A 225 19.34 -12.58 -24.31
CA SER A 225 18.34 -12.87 -25.35
C SER A 225 18.38 -11.90 -26.53
N PHE A 226 18.64 -10.61 -26.25
CA PHE A 226 18.43 -9.50 -27.18
C PHE A 226 19.60 -8.50 -27.24
N SER A 227 20.71 -8.75 -26.53
CA SER A 227 21.83 -7.81 -26.39
C SER A 227 21.44 -6.46 -25.77
N SER A 228 20.42 -6.46 -24.91
CA SER A 228 19.92 -5.27 -24.23
C SER A 228 19.66 -5.54 -22.75
N ALA A 229 20.50 -5.01 -21.87
CA ALA A 229 20.38 -5.16 -20.41
C ALA A 229 19.30 -4.22 -19.84
N VAL A 230 18.02 -4.55 -20.05
CA VAL A 230 16.88 -3.69 -19.67
C VAL A 230 15.74 -4.46 -18.99
N ILE A 231 14.93 -3.77 -18.20
CA ILE A 231 13.61 -4.26 -17.76
C ILE A 231 12.58 -3.69 -18.76
N PRO A 232 11.87 -4.52 -19.55
CA PRO A 232 10.99 -3.99 -20.58
C PRO A 232 9.75 -3.36 -19.95
N ALA A 233 9.11 -2.46 -20.69
CA ALA A 233 7.81 -1.92 -20.29
C ALA A 233 6.70 -2.92 -20.65
N TYR A 234 5.90 -3.29 -19.65
CA TYR A 234 4.75 -4.18 -19.81
C TYR A 234 3.46 -3.38 -19.96
N ASN A 235 2.67 -3.70 -20.99
CA ASN A 235 1.43 -3.02 -21.35
C ASN A 235 0.24 -3.96 -21.19
N PHE A 236 -0.24 -4.15 -19.96
CA PHE A 236 -1.35 -5.06 -19.64
C PHE A 236 -2.66 -4.68 -20.32
N GLN A 237 -2.84 -3.40 -20.68
CA GLN A 237 -3.99 -2.90 -21.43
C GLN A 237 -4.06 -3.44 -22.86
N ASN A 238 -2.96 -3.98 -23.39
CA ASN A 238 -2.92 -4.62 -24.70
C ASN A 238 -3.05 -6.15 -24.61
N ALA A 239 -3.15 -6.70 -23.39
CA ALA A 239 -3.18 -8.13 -23.15
C ALA A 239 -4.61 -8.65 -22.99
N ASP A 240 -4.99 -9.57 -23.88
CA ASP A 240 -6.21 -10.37 -23.82
C ASP A 240 -6.01 -11.61 -22.93
N VAL A 241 -4.80 -12.16 -22.90
CA VAL A 241 -4.44 -13.30 -22.05
C VAL A 241 -3.16 -13.00 -21.31
N ILE A 242 -3.21 -13.14 -19.98
CA ILE A 242 -2.07 -12.94 -19.09
C ILE A 242 -1.78 -14.27 -18.40
N VAL A 243 -0.54 -14.74 -18.49
CA VAL A 243 -0.05 -15.90 -17.74
C VAL A 243 1.13 -15.45 -16.89
N SER A 244 0.95 -15.52 -15.58
CA SER A 244 1.92 -15.00 -14.60
C SER A 244 2.39 -16.12 -13.68
N PHE A 245 3.71 -16.21 -13.50
CA PHE A 245 4.37 -17.16 -12.62
C PHE A 245 5.03 -16.43 -11.44
N GLY A 246 4.34 -16.37 -10.30
CA GLY A 246 4.83 -15.76 -9.06
C GLY A 246 5.12 -14.26 -9.14
N ALA A 247 4.70 -13.57 -10.21
CA ALA A 247 4.80 -12.12 -10.30
C ALA A 247 3.56 -11.48 -9.66
N ASP A 248 3.74 -10.72 -8.58
CA ASP A 248 2.67 -9.94 -7.96
C ASP A 248 2.64 -8.51 -8.54
N PHE A 249 2.26 -8.39 -9.82
CA PHE A 249 2.27 -7.13 -10.57
C PHE A 249 1.21 -6.11 -10.11
N LEU A 250 0.14 -6.55 -9.45
CA LEU A 250 -0.81 -5.65 -8.78
C LEU A 250 -0.33 -5.29 -7.36
N GLY A 251 0.52 -6.11 -6.73
CA GLY A 251 1.05 -5.82 -5.40
C GLY A 251 2.31 -4.97 -5.46
N THR A 252 3.46 -5.60 -5.72
CA THR A 252 4.77 -4.98 -5.54
C THR A 252 5.75 -5.11 -6.70
N TRP A 253 5.42 -5.88 -7.75
CA TRP A 253 6.36 -6.16 -8.84
C TRP A 253 6.45 -5.00 -9.85
N ILE A 254 7.67 -4.51 -10.06
CA ILE A 254 8.07 -3.43 -10.99
C ILE A 254 7.27 -2.13 -10.81
N SER A 255 6.11 -1.96 -11.46
CA SER A 255 5.36 -0.69 -11.51
C SER A 255 3.86 -0.88 -11.24
N PRO A 256 3.45 -1.20 -9.99
CA PRO A 256 2.09 -1.63 -9.70
C PRO A 256 1.00 -0.58 -10.03
N ILE A 257 1.26 0.71 -9.83
CA ILE A 257 0.27 1.76 -10.11
C ILE A 257 -0.12 1.77 -11.60
N LYS A 258 0.87 1.74 -12.50
CA LYS A 258 0.63 1.62 -13.95
C LYS A 258 -0.11 0.33 -14.25
N PHE A 259 0.32 -0.78 -13.65
CA PHE A 259 -0.27 -2.09 -13.92
C PHE A 259 -1.71 -2.21 -13.44
N HIS A 260 -2.11 -1.58 -12.34
CA HIS A 260 -3.53 -1.48 -11.92
C HIS A 260 -4.38 -0.78 -12.98
N ALA A 261 -3.90 0.36 -13.48
CA ALA A 261 -4.61 1.13 -14.49
C ALA A 261 -4.74 0.35 -15.80
N ASP A 262 -3.65 -0.26 -16.26
CA ASP A 262 -3.63 -1.03 -17.50
C ASP A 262 -4.47 -2.30 -17.40
N TYR A 263 -4.31 -3.06 -16.31
CA TYR A 263 -5.02 -4.30 -16.07
C TYR A 263 -6.54 -4.06 -16.07
N SER A 264 -7.01 -3.10 -15.29
CA SER A 264 -8.45 -2.83 -15.13
C SER A 264 -9.18 -2.44 -16.42
N LYS A 265 -8.52 -1.79 -17.39
CA LYS A 265 -9.10 -1.41 -18.69
C LYS A 265 -9.70 -2.60 -19.44
N ASN A 266 -9.09 -3.79 -19.32
CA ASN A 266 -9.55 -5.01 -19.97
C ASN A 266 -10.30 -5.97 -19.01
N ARG A 267 -10.54 -5.57 -17.76
CA ARG A 267 -11.32 -6.36 -16.79
C ARG A 267 -12.78 -5.97 -16.73
N VAL A 268 -13.14 -4.79 -17.22
CA VAL A 268 -14.55 -4.37 -17.32
C VAL A 268 -15.15 -4.97 -18.61
N PRO A 269 -16.24 -5.77 -18.53
CA PRO A 269 -16.76 -6.56 -19.65
C PRO A 269 -17.54 -5.72 -20.69
N LYS A 270 -16.87 -4.77 -21.34
CA LYS A 270 -17.48 -3.97 -22.41
C LYS A 270 -17.73 -4.87 -23.63
N GLU A 271 -18.95 -4.85 -24.15
CA GLU A 271 -19.37 -5.69 -25.30
C GLU A 271 -19.11 -7.20 -25.10
N GLY A 272 -19.08 -7.66 -23.85
CA GLY A 272 -18.82 -9.06 -23.51
C GLY A 272 -17.37 -9.52 -23.71
N LYS A 273 -16.41 -8.60 -23.88
CA LYS A 273 -14.97 -8.93 -23.92
C LYS A 273 -14.30 -8.62 -22.59
N MET A 274 -13.43 -9.52 -22.15
CA MET A 274 -12.63 -9.36 -20.94
C MET A 274 -11.33 -10.16 -21.11
N SER A 275 -10.22 -9.65 -20.59
CA SER A 275 -8.97 -10.42 -20.56
C SER A 275 -9.13 -11.68 -19.70
N LYS A 276 -8.34 -12.72 -19.96
CA LYS A 276 -8.23 -13.93 -19.12
C LYS A 276 -6.89 -13.93 -18.41
N HIS A 277 -6.90 -14.14 -17.10
CA HIS A 277 -5.69 -14.12 -16.28
C HIS A 277 -5.48 -15.46 -15.55
N PHE A 278 -4.36 -16.13 -15.87
CA PHE A 278 -3.84 -17.30 -15.16
C PHE A 278 -2.69 -16.88 -14.24
N GLN A 279 -2.84 -17.13 -12.95
CA GLN A 279 -1.79 -16.89 -11.95
C GLN A 279 -1.31 -18.22 -11.37
N PHE A 280 -0.03 -18.51 -11.50
CA PHE A 280 0.65 -19.63 -10.85
C PHE A 280 1.50 -19.08 -9.70
N GLU A 281 1.17 -19.39 -8.46
CA GLU A 281 1.89 -18.84 -7.29
C GLU A 281 1.78 -19.74 -6.06
N SER A 282 2.65 -19.52 -5.06
CA SER A 282 2.58 -20.23 -3.76
C SER A 282 1.82 -19.45 -2.70
N LEU A 283 2.20 -18.19 -2.49
CA LEU A 283 1.52 -17.30 -1.55
C LEU A 283 0.23 -16.78 -2.19
N MET A 284 -0.79 -16.48 -1.39
CA MET A 284 -1.93 -15.71 -1.89
C MET A 284 -1.49 -14.25 -2.04
N SER A 285 -1.40 -13.77 -3.28
CA SER A 285 -1.01 -12.38 -3.59
C SER A 285 -2.21 -11.50 -3.95
N LEU A 286 -2.00 -10.18 -4.06
CA LEU A 286 -3.03 -9.28 -4.57
C LEU A 286 -3.38 -9.58 -6.03
N THR A 287 -2.36 -9.99 -6.81
CA THR A 287 -2.51 -10.42 -8.20
C THR A 287 -3.32 -11.70 -8.33
N GLY A 288 -3.02 -12.72 -7.53
CA GLY A 288 -3.76 -13.99 -7.52
C GLY A 288 -5.20 -13.84 -7.05
N ALA A 289 -5.46 -12.94 -6.09
CA ALA A 289 -6.81 -12.61 -5.65
C ALA A 289 -7.70 -12.03 -6.78
N ASN A 290 -7.09 -11.46 -7.82
CA ASN A 290 -7.79 -10.88 -8.98
C ASN A 290 -7.73 -11.77 -10.24
N ALA A 291 -7.05 -12.90 -10.19
CA ALA A 291 -6.98 -13.85 -11.30
C ALA A 291 -8.32 -14.53 -11.58
N ASP A 292 -8.53 -14.94 -12.83
CA ASP A 292 -9.67 -15.79 -13.19
C ASP A 292 -9.39 -17.25 -12.81
N VAL A 293 -8.16 -17.68 -13.06
CA VAL A 293 -7.66 -19.01 -12.74
C VAL A 293 -6.39 -18.84 -11.91
N ARG A 294 -6.46 -19.23 -10.64
CA ARG A 294 -5.29 -19.24 -9.75
C ARG A 294 -4.90 -20.70 -9.49
N ILE A 295 -3.62 -21.00 -9.64
CA ILE A 295 -3.07 -22.34 -9.48
C ILE A 295 -1.99 -22.31 -8.39
N PRO A 296 -2.23 -22.97 -7.25
CA PRO A 296 -1.21 -23.20 -6.23
C PRO A 296 -0.06 -24.02 -6.80
N ILE A 297 1.16 -23.47 -6.77
CA ILE A 297 2.40 -24.18 -7.10
C ILE A 297 3.44 -23.94 -6.01
N LYS A 298 4.55 -24.67 -6.06
CA LYS A 298 5.78 -24.31 -5.34
C LYS A 298 6.68 -23.46 -6.22
N MET A 299 7.20 -22.37 -5.69
CA MET A 299 8.04 -21.45 -6.45
C MET A 299 9.40 -22.06 -6.82
N SER A 300 9.91 -23.03 -6.05
CA SER A 300 11.10 -23.81 -6.46
C SER A 300 10.92 -24.59 -7.77
N ASN A 301 9.68 -24.82 -8.21
CA ASN A 301 9.35 -25.57 -9.43
C ASN A 301 8.97 -24.67 -10.62
N VAL A 302 9.09 -23.34 -10.49
CA VAL A 302 8.59 -22.39 -11.50
C VAL A 302 9.24 -22.62 -12.88
N GLY A 303 10.54 -22.90 -12.91
CA GLY A 303 11.27 -23.18 -14.15
C GLY A 303 10.76 -24.43 -14.87
N GLN A 304 10.44 -25.50 -14.13
CA GLN A 304 9.89 -26.73 -14.72
C GLN A 304 8.49 -26.49 -15.30
N HIS A 305 7.67 -25.64 -14.66
CA HIS A 305 6.40 -25.20 -15.22
C HIS A 305 6.57 -24.36 -16.49
N LEU A 306 7.57 -23.48 -16.53
CA LEU A 306 7.91 -22.72 -17.75
C LEU A 306 8.37 -23.64 -18.89
N ILE A 307 9.16 -24.68 -18.63
CA ILE A 307 9.54 -25.66 -19.66
C ILE A 307 8.30 -26.38 -20.19
N ALA A 308 7.37 -26.76 -19.32
CA ALA A 308 6.13 -27.40 -19.73
C ALA A 308 5.29 -26.48 -20.61
N LEU A 309 5.16 -25.20 -20.22
CA LEU A 309 4.46 -24.20 -21.03
C LEU A 309 5.13 -24.03 -22.40
N TYR A 310 6.45 -23.87 -22.43
CA TYR A 310 7.23 -23.74 -23.67
C TYR A 310 7.03 -24.94 -24.60
N ARG A 311 7.02 -26.17 -24.05
CA ARG A 311 6.73 -27.40 -24.81
C ARG A 311 5.33 -27.37 -25.40
N GLU A 312 4.32 -27.04 -24.58
CA GLU A 312 2.93 -26.97 -25.04
C GLU A 312 2.74 -25.88 -26.10
N MET A 313 3.54 -24.81 -26.06
CA MET A 313 3.59 -23.78 -27.12
C MET A 313 4.23 -24.26 -28.43
N GLY A 314 4.82 -25.45 -28.46
CA GLY A 314 5.49 -26.04 -29.63
C GLY A 314 7.02 -25.89 -29.63
N GLY A 315 7.61 -25.41 -28.52
CA GLY A 315 9.05 -25.29 -28.36
C GLY A 315 9.73 -26.66 -28.20
N ALA A 316 10.92 -26.80 -28.80
CA ALA A 316 11.69 -28.04 -28.69
C ALA A 316 12.33 -28.17 -27.29
N THR A 317 12.09 -29.29 -26.60
CA THR A 317 12.64 -29.55 -25.26
C THR A 317 13.46 -30.84 -25.21
N PRO A 318 14.71 -30.83 -24.73
CA PRO A 318 15.54 -32.04 -24.61
C PRO A 318 15.11 -32.99 -23.49
N VAL A 319 14.19 -32.57 -22.62
CA VAL A 319 13.74 -33.31 -21.44
C VAL A 319 12.26 -33.70 -21.55
N ASN A 320 11.90 -34.91 -21.09
CA ASN A 320 10.54 -35.47 -21.09
C ASN A 320 10.11 -35.87 -19.66
N GLY A 321 8.80 -35.89 -19.39
CA GLY A 321 8.24 -36.49 -18.17
C GLY A 321 8.49 -35.73 -16.87
N MET A 322 8.21 -34.42 -16.85
CA MET A 322 8.30 -33.62 -15.61
C MET A 322 6.93 -33.47 -14.95
N GLU A 323 6.94 -33.35 -13.62
CA GLU A 323 5.76 -32.98 -12.85
C GLU A 323 5.40 -31.52 -13.12
N THR A 324 4.14 -31.27 -13.43
CA THR A 324 3.63 -29.96 -13.84
C THR A 324 2.30 -29.70 -13.16
N ALA A 325 1.80 -28.46 -13.23
CA ALA A 325 0.42 -28.13 -12.87
C ALA A 325 -0.63 -28.73 -13.84
N GLY A 326 -0.34 -29.92 -14.39
CA GLY A 326 -1.22 -30.74 -15.20
C GLY A 326 -1.91 -29.99 -16.34
N ASN A 327 -3.23 -30.13 -16.38
CA ASN A 327 -4.08 -29.57 -17.42
C ASN A 327 -4.11 -28.04 -17.42
N SER A 328 -3.83 -27.37 -16.31
CA SER A 328 -3.86 -25.90 -16.24
C SER A 328 -2.80 -25.26 -17.14
N ILE A 329 -1.62 -25.88 -17.28
CA ILE A 329 -0.60 -25.41 -18.24
C ILE A 329 -1.09 -25.56 -19.68
N LYS A 330 -1.77 -26.67 -20.00
CA LYS A 330 -2.33 -26.89 -21.35
C LYS A 330 -3.43 -25.87 -21.68
N GLN A 331 -4.30 -25.57 -20.72
CA GLN A 331 -5.33 -24.55 -20.86
C GLN A 331 -4.72 -23.16 -21.05
N ALA A 332 -3.70 -22.80 -20.25
CA ALA A 332 -2.97 -21.56 -20.41
C ALA A 332 -2.29 -21.47 -21.78
N ALA A 333 -1.62 -22.53 -22.23
CA ALA A 333 -0.98 -22.60 -23.54
C ALA A 333 -1.98 -22.43 -24.69
N ALA A 334 -3.16 -23.07 -24.61
CA ALA A 334 -4.22 -22.90 -25.61
C ALA A 334 -4.69 -21.44 -25.69
N ALA A 335 -5.00 -20.83 -24.54
CA ALA A 335 -5.42 -19.42 -24.48
C ALA A 335 -4.33 -18.47 -25.02
N LEU A 336 -3.06 -18.73 -24.71
CA LEU A 336 -1.93 -17.95 -25.23
C LEU A 336 -1.81 -18.07 -26.75
N LYS A 337 -1.97 -19.28 -27.31
CA LYS A 337 -1.96 -19.51 -28.77
C LYS A 337 -3.10 -18.80 -29.49
N ASP A 338 -4.26 -18.66 -28.86
CA ASP A 338 -5.39 -17.94 -29.44
C ASP A 338 -5.17 -16.41 -29.39
N ALA A 339 -4.47 -15.91 -28.38
CA ALA A 339 -4.21 -14.48 -28.20
C ALA A 339 -3.01 -13.94 -29.00
N GLN A 340 -1.96 -14.76 -29.23
CA GLN A 340 -0.73 -14.39 -29.96
C GLN A 340 -0.14 -13.05 -29.46
N GLY A 341 0.09 -12.05 -30.33
CA GLY A 341 0.69 -10.75 -29.95
C GLY A 341 -0.14 -9.91 -28.97
N ARG A 342 -1.32 -10.40 -28.54
CA ARG A 342 -2.13 -9.87 -27.44
C ARG A 342 -2.01 -10.72 -26.17
N ALA A 343 -1.04 -11.62 -26.11
CA ALA A 343 -0.71 -12.41 -24.95
C ALA A 343 0.47 -11.80 -24.19
N LEU A 344 0.53 -12.07 -22.89
CA LEU A 344 1.63 -11.66 -22.03
C LEU A 344 1.98 -12.79 -21.06
N VAL A 345 3.22 -13.26 -21.11
CA VAL A 345 3.78 -14.19 -20.13
C VAL A 345 4.80 -13.47 -19.27
N ILE A 346 4.69 -13.56 -17.94
CA ILE A 346 5.62 -12.91 -17.00
C ILE A 346 5.99 -13.86 -15.85
N CYS A 347 7.15 -13.62 -15.24
CA CYS A 347 7.66 -14.40 -14.12
C CYS A 347 8.29 -13.51 -13.05
N GLY A 348 8.01 -13.78 -11.79
CA GLY A 348 8.58 -13.10 -10.63
C GLY A 348 9.94 -13.65 -10.17
N SER A 349 10.44 -14.72 -10.80
CA SER A 349 11.76 -15.30 -10.49
C SER A 349 12.88 -14.34 -10.87
N ASN A 350 13.84 -14.11 -9.97
CA ASN A 350 15.04 -13.32 -10.25
C ASN A 350 16.16 -14.15 -10.91
N ASN A 351 15.87 -15.39 -11.33
CA ASN A 351 16.84 -16.25 -12.01
C ASN A 351 16.89 -15.95 -13.52
N GLU A 352 18.11 -15.78 -14.04
CA GLU A 352 18.37 -15.47 -15.45
C GLU A 352 17.79 -16.50 -16.43
N GLN A 353 17.94 -17.81 -16.15
CA GLN A 353 17.48 -18.86 -17.07
C GLN A 353 15.96 -18.94 -17.15
N ASP A 354 15.26 -18.74 -16.03
CA ASP A 354 13.79 -18.71 -16.03
C ASP A 354 13.29 -17.56 -16.91
N GLN A 355 13.92 -16.40 -16.80
CA GLN A 355 13.58 -15.21 -17.59
C GLN A 355 13.95 -15.36 -19.07
N ILE A 356 15.06 -16.04 -19.42
CA ILE A 356 15.36 -16.37 -20.83
C ILE A 356 14.25 -17.25 -21.43
N LEU A 357 13.71 -18.20 -20.67
CA LEU A 357 12.61 -19.03 -21.15
C LEU A 357 11.30 -18.25 -21.30
N VAL A 358 11.02 -17.31 -20.40
CA VAL A 358 9.91 -16.34 -20.55
C VAL A 358 10.07 -15.51 -21.81
N ASN A 359 11.28 -15.00 -22.08
CA ASN A 359 11.59 -14.27 -23.31
C ASN A 359 11.31 -15.13 -24.55
N ALA A 360 11.76 -16.39 -24.55
CA ALA A 360 11.52 -17.32 -25.66
C ALA A 360 10.02 -17.52 -25.92
N ILE A 361 9.21 -17.71 -24.87
CA ILE A 361 7.76 -17.87 -25.00
C ILE A 361 7.11 -16.59 -25.56
N ASN A 362 7.45 -15.42 -25.04
CA ASN A 362 6.91 -14.14 -25.53
C ASN A 362 7.35 -13.82 -26.97
N THR A 363 8.55 -14.25 -27.38
CA THR A 363 8.99 -14.17 -28.78
C THR A 363 8.13 -15.06 -29.67
N MET A 364 7.85 -16.31 -29.26
CA MET A 364 6.96 -17.21 -30.02
C MET A 364 5.54 -16.66 -30.17
N LEU A 365 5.06 -15.89 -29.18
CA LEU A 365 3.75 -15.24 -29.20
C LEU A 365 3.71 -13.96 -30.04
N GLY A 366 4.87 -13.38 -30.41
CA GLY A 366 4.92 -12.06 -31.04
C GLY A 366 4.51 -10.93 -30.08
N SER A 367 4.75 -11.08 -28.78
CA SER A 367 4.37 -10.10 -27.74
C SER A 367 5.23 -8.83 -27.76
N TYR A 368 6.49 -8.91 -28.22
CA TYR A 368 7.38 -7.75 -28.35
C TYR A 368 6.90 -6.80 -29.45
N GLY A 369 6.81 -5.51 -29.14
CA GLY A 369 6.22 -4.47 -29.99
C GLY A 369 4.71 -4.26 -29.75
N SER A 370 4.08 -5.08 -28.92
CA SER A 370 2.65 -5.01 -28.59
C SER A 370 2.43 -4.95 -27.07
N THR A 371 2.43 -6.10 -26.38
CA THR A 371 2.27 -6.19 -24.92
C THR A 371 3.58 -5.94 -24.17
N ILE A 372 4.74 -6.05 -24.85
CA ILE A 372 6.07 -5.81 -24.29
C ILE A 372 6.81 -4.78 -25.16
N ASP A 373 7.34 -3.73 -24.53
CA ASP A 373 8.15 -2.69 -25.19
C ASP A 373 9.56 -2.65 -24.57
N ILE A 374 10.55 -3.06 -25.38
CA ILE A 374 11.97 -3.07 -24.99
C ILE A 374 12.68 -1.74 -25.31
N THR A 375 12.06 -0.86 -26.10
CA THR A 375 12.64 0.42 -26.54
C THR A 375 12.40 1.51 -25.51
N ASN A 376 11.17 1.63 -25.02
CA ASN A 376 10.79 2.57 -23.98
C ASN A 376 10.78 1.91 -22.59
N TYR A 377 11.85 1.14 -22.33
CA TYR A 377 12.01 0.27 -21.18
C TYR A 377 11.95 0.99 -19.83
N TYR A 378 11.67 0.24 -18.77
CA TYR A 378 11.61 0.70 -17.39
C TYR A 378 13.02 0.93 -16.82
N LYS A 379 13.22 2.07 -16.16
CA LYS A 379 14.50 2.51 -15.58
C LYS A 379 14.44 2.65 -14.05
N GLY A 380 13.30 2.36 -13.43
CA GLY A 380 13.08 2.54 -11.99
C GLY A 380 13.93 1.64 -11.10
N GLN A 381 14.59 0.64 -11.69
CA GLN A 381 15.61 -0.17 -11.04
C GLN A 381 16.76 -0.43 -12.00
N SER A 382 17.96 -0.56 -11.45
CA SER A 382 19.21 -0.75 -12.21
C SER A 382 20.28 -1.56 -11.48
N ALA A 383 20.05 -1.96 -10.22
CA ALA A 383 21.03 -2.70 -9.44
C ALA A 383 21.25 -4.12 -9.97
N ASP A 384 22.49 -4.59 -9.84
CA ASP A 384 22.88 -5.98 -10.09
C ASP A 384 23.68 -6.48 -8.87
N GLU A 385 23.24 -7.59 -8.28
CA GLU A 385 23.81 -8.17 -7.07
C GLU A 385 25.26 -8.61 -7.27
N LYS A 386 25.65 -9.04 -8.49
CA LYS A 386 27.05 -9.41 -8.77
C LYS A 386 27.97 -8.21 -8.63
N ASP A 387 27.52 -7.04 -9.11
CA ASP A 387 28.29 -5.81 -9.01
C ASP A 387 28.42 -5.36 -7.56
N PHE A 388 27.33 -5.45 -6.78
CA PHE A 388 27.36 -5.11 -5.37
C PHE A 388 28.18 -6.09 -4.53
N ASP A 389 28.07 -7.39 -4.76
CA ASP A 389 28.88 -8.39 -4.05
C ASP A 389 30.38 -8.26 -4.40
N ALA A 390 30.71 -7.92 -5.65
CA ALA A 390 32.07 -7.59 -6.05
C ALA A 390 32.60 -6.36 -5.31
N PHE A 391 31.77 -5.32 -5.18
CA PHE A 391 32.07 -4.15 -4.34
C PHE A 391 32.33 -4.56 -2.89
N LEU A 392 31.47 -5.37 -2.28
CA LEU A 392 31.64 -5.81 -0.89
C LEU A 392 32.91 -6.66 -0.69
N ALA A 393 33.23 -7.55 -1.62
CA ALA A 393 34.47 -8.34 -1.59
C ALA A 393 35.70 -7.44 -1.66
N LYS A 394 35.68 -6.45 -2.56
CA LYS A 394 36.75 -5.46 -2.70
C LYS A 394 36.86 -4.55 -1.46
N ALA A 395 35.75 -4.16 -0.84
CA ALA A 395 35.74 -3.42 0.42
C ALA A 395 36.39 -4.20 1.56
N LYS A 396 36.09 -5.50 1.70
CA LYS A 396 36.70 -6.38 2.70
C LYS A 396 38.22 -6.50 2.54
N SER A 397 38.74 -6.42 1.31
CA SER A 397 40.19 -6.39 1.03
C SER A 397 40.89 -5.08 1.42
N GLY A 398 40.14 -4.05 1.79
CA GLY A 398 40.68 -2.73 2.15
C GLY A 398 41.07 -1.86 0.95
N ALA A 399 40.53 -2.16 -0.24
CA ALA A 399 40.86 -1.43 -1.47
C ALA A 399 40.16 -0.07 -1.61
N TYR A 400 39.08 0.19 -0.87
CA TYR A 400 38.40 1.49 -0.85
C TYR A 400 38.95 2.38 0.27
N GLY A 401 39.18 3.66 -0.05
CA GLY A 401 39.54 4.68 0.93
C GLY A 401 38.34 5.48 1.43
N ALA A 402 37.32 5.62 0.58
CA ALA A 402 36.06 6.27 0.93
C ALA A 402 34.86 5.58 0.27
N VAL A 403 33.71 5.66 0.93
CA VAL A 403 32.40 5.29 0.38
C VAL A 403 31.40 6.42 0.63
N ILE A 404 30.59 6.74 -0.38
CA ILE A 404 29.50 7.69 -0.32
C ILE A 404 28.20 6.94 -0.60
N THR A 405 27.28 6.89 0.36
CA THR A 405 25.94 6.28 0.17
C THR A 405 24.92 7.36 -0.15
N LEU A 406 24.31 7.27 -1.33
CA LEU A 406 23.27 8.17 -1.79
C LEU A 406 21.90 7.54 -1.53
N ASP A 407 21.30 7.92 -0.41
CA ASP A 407 19.97 7.46 0.03
C ASP A 407 19.78 5.93 -0.01
N ALA A 408 20.85 5.20 0.33
CA ALA A 408 20.91 3.74 0.32
C ALA A 408 21.18 3.22 1.74
N ASN A 409 20.44 2.18 2.15
CA ASN A 409 20.60 1.54 3.46
C ASN A 409 20.97 0.03 3.37
N PRO A 410 22.15 -0.31 2.80
CA PRO A 410 22.59 -1.70 2.69
C PRO A 410 22.92 -2.35 4.03
N ALA A 411 23.26 -1.59 5.08
CA ALA A 411 23.53 -2.17 6.41
C ALA A 411 22.29 -2.87 7.01
N TYR A 412 21.10 -2.39 6.70
CA TYR A 412 19.83 -3.00 7.09
C TYR A 412 19.45 -4.20 6.21
N SER A 413 19.65 -4.07 4.89
CA SER A 413 19.00 -4.94 3.88
C SER A 413 19.92 -5.98 3.21
N HIS A 414 21.24 -5.96 3.46
CA HIS A 414 22.17 -6.94 2.89
C HIS A 414 23.08 -7.57 3.94
N ALA A 415 23.14 -8.91 3.93
CA ALA A 415 23.98 -9.70 4.80
C ALA A 415 25.48 -9.47 4.52
N GLY A 416 26.12 -8.70 5.40
CA GLY A 416 27.58 -8.49 5.37
C GLY A 416 28.00 -7.10 4.92
N SER A 417 27.07 -6.24 4.52
CA SER A 417 27.35 -4.83 4.21
C SER A 417 27.94 -4.09 5.40
N ALA A 418 27.36 -4.21 6.61
CA ALA A 418 27.90 -3.56 7.81
C ALA A 418 29.39 -3.88 8.06
N ASN A 419 29.77 -5.17 7.95
CA ASN A 419 31.14 -5.62 8.14
C ASN A 419 32.10 -5.13 7.04
N ALA A 420 31.63 -5.06 5.79
CA ALA A 420 32.43 -4.55 4.67
C ALA A 420 32.65 -3.05 4.79
N PHE A 421 31.60 -2.28 5.08
CA PHE A 421 31.66 -0.84 5.25
C PHE A 421 32.58 -0.45 6.41
N ALA A 422 32.59 -1.20 7.51
CA ALA A 422 33.50 -0.97 8.64
C ALA A 422 35.00 -1.04 8.28
N LYS A 423 35.38 -1.61 7.12
CA LYS A 423 36.77 -1.62 6.62
C LYS A 423 37.13 -0.36 5.83
N ILE A 424 36.15 0.47 5.48
CA ILE A 424 36.35 1.68 4.69
C ILE A 424 36.56 2.87 5.64
N PRO A 425 37.74 3.55 5.61
CA PRO A 425 38.06 4.58 6.59
C PRO A 425 37.13 5.80 6.58
N VAL A 426 36.73 6.25 5.39
CA VAL A 426 35.84 7.40 5.21
C VAL A 426 34.48 6.91 4.72
N ARG A 427 33.42 7.15 5.50
CA ARG A 427 32.05 6.73 5.21
C ARG A 427 31.17 7.96 5.24
N ILE A 428 30.63 8.34 4.08
CA ILE A 428 29.80 9.53 3.91
C ILE A 428 28.38 9.05 3.59
N SER A 429 27.39 9.47 4.36
CA SER A 429 25.98 9.20 4.06
C SER A 429 25.24 10.47 3.71
N THR A 430 24.27 10.40 2.79
CA THR A 430 23.35 11.50 2.49
C THR A 430 21.94 11.27 3.02
N SER A 431 21.73 10.27 3.89
CA SER A 431 20.42 9.95 4.44
C SER A 431 19.79 11.14 5.15
N ILE A 432 18.46 11.23 5.07
CA ILE A 432 17.66 12.24 5.77
C ILE A 432 17.35 11.85 7.22
N THR A 433 17.57 10.58 7.59
CA THR A 433 17.38 10.04 8.94
C THR A 433 18.66 9.33 9.42
N LEU A 434 18.75 9.06 10.72
CA LEU A 434 19.84 8.24 11.26
C LEU A 434 19.51 6.75 11.09
N ASP A 435 19.56 6.26 9.86
CA ASP A 435 19.38 4.84 9.55
C ASP A 435 20.61 3.99 9.91
N GLU A 436 20.47 2.67 9.80
CA GLU A 436 21.48 1.66 10.15
C GLU A 436 22.81 1.85 9.39
N THR A 437 22.78 2.41 8.18
CA THR A 437 23.99 2.71 7.41
C THR A 437 24.59 4.04 7.86
N ALA A 438 23.77 5.07 8.07
CA ALA A 438 24.16 6.40 8.51
C ALA A 438 24.72 6.41 9.95
N GLU A 439 24.22 5.54 10.84
CA GLU A 439 24.68 5.41 12.22
C GLU A 439 26.19 5.15 12.31
N THR A 440 26.72 4.38 11.36
CA THR A 440 28.16 4.06 11.32
C THR A 440 28.98 5.01 10.45
N ALA A 441 28.36 6.02 9.83
CA ALA A 441 29.05 6.95 8.95
C ALA A 441 30.04 7.86 9.71
N THR A 442 31.16 8.22 9.07
CA THR A 442 32.09 9.21 9.63
C THR A 442 31.61 10.65 9.39
N HIS A 443 30.89 10.86 8.29
CA HIS A 443 30.29 12.13 7.90
C HIS A 443 28.87 11.88 7.40
N ILE A 444 27.92 12.72 7.79
CA ILE A 444 26.55 12.68 7.28
C ILE A 444 26.23 14.02 6.64
N ALA A 445 26.17 14.03 5.31
CA ALA A 445 25.78 15.16 4.49
C ALA A 445 24.26 15.10 4.30
N THR A 446 23.52 15.41 5.36
CA THR A 446 22.04 15.29 5.40
C THR A 446 21.38 15.84 4.14
N GLY A 447 20.72 14.95 3.41
CA GLY A 447 20.00 15.28 2.18
C GLY A 447 18.77 16.14 2.44
N LEU A 448 18.16 16.63 1.36
CA LEU A 448 16.84 17.24 1.40
C LEU A 448 15.77 16.18 1.10
N HIS A 449 14.59 16.35 1.70
CA HIS A 449 13.44 15.55 1.32
C HIS A 449 13.06 15.86 -0.15
N PRO A 450 12.53 14.92 -0.95
CA PRO A 450 12.21 15.20 -2.36
C PRO A 450 11.25 16.39 -2.60
N LEU A 451 10.42 16.73 -1.61
CA LEU A 451 9.55 17.92 -1.65
C LEU A 451 10.25 19.25 -1.30
N GLU A 452 11.52 19.22 -0.95
CA GLU A 452 12.38 20.36 -0.63
C GLU A 452 13.47 20.57 -1.70
N SER A 453 13.52 19.72 -2.72
CA SER A 453 14.59 19.73 -3.74
C SER A 453 14.07 19.67 -5.17
N TRP A 454 14.85 20.26 -6.09
CA TRP A 454 14.65 20.14 -7.53
C TRP A 454 15.28 18.85 -8.08
N ASP A 455 14.52 18.09 -8.84
CA ASP A 455 15.03 16.92 -9.58
C ASP A 455 14.25 16.68 -10.89
N ILE A 456 14.85 15.91 -11.79
CA ILE A 456 14.23 15.42 -13.03
C ILE A 456 14.46 13.92 -13.09
N LYS A 457 13.37 13.15 -13.01
CA LYS A 457 13.40 11.69 -13.02
C LYS A 457 13.04 11.15 -14.40
N GLN A 458 13.66 10.05 -14.80
CA GLN A 458 13.34 9.33 -16.03
C GLN A 458 12.93 7.88 -15.72
N PRO A 459 11.70 7.63 -15.20
CA PRO A 459 11.22 6.30 -14.81
C PRO A 459 11.15 5.30 -15.96
N TYR A 460 10.89 5.77 -17.18
CA TYR A 460 10.90 4.98 -18.41
C TYR A 460 11.75 5.71 -19.43
N ASN A 461 12.46 4.98 -20.29
CA ASN A 461 13.23 5.60 -21.36
C ASN A 461 12.33 6.51 -22.22
N GLY A 462 12.78 7.76 -22.40
CA GLY A 462 12.01 8.80 -23.10
C GLY A 462 10.86 9.44 -22.30
N ARG A 463 10.60 9.10 -21.03
CA ARG A 463 9.56 9.74 -20.21
C ARG A 463 10.15 10.38 -18.98
N PHE A 464 9.93 11.67 -18.82
CA PHE A 464 10.54 12.50 -17.79
C PHE A 464 9.48 13.08 -16.86
N ILE A 465 9.78 13.11 -15.56
CA ILE A 465 8.94 13.66 -14.50
C ILE A 465 9.76 14.70 -13.73
N PHE A 466 9.17 15.85 -13.47
CA PHE A 466 9.78 16.89 -12.66
C PHE A 466 9.43 16.70 -11.20
N SER A 467 10.42 16.86 -10.32
CA SER A 467 10.22 16.96 -8.89
C SER A 467 10.42 18.42 -8.49
N GLN A 468 9.29 19.13 -8.36
CA GLN A 468 9.30 20.50 -7.86
C GLN A 468 9.33 20.50 -6.33
N PRO A 469 10.17 21.33 -5.70
CA PRO A 469 10.04 21.60 -4.28
C PRO A 469 8.74 22.38 -4.04
N THR A 470 8.10 22.08 -2.92
CA THR A 470 6.79 22.62 -2.55
C THR A 470 6.79 23.28 -1.18
N ILE A 471 7.94 23.21 -0.51
CA ILE A 471 8.27 23.89 0.74
C ILE A 471 9.76 24.20 0.73
N SER A 472 10.15 25.29 1.40
CA SER A 472 11.56 25.52 1.72
C SER A 472 12.09 24.43 2.66
N PRO A 473 13.41 24.15 2.69
CA PRO A 473 13.98 23.16 3.59
C PRO A 473 13.50 23.36 5.04
N VAL A 474 12.88 22.33 5.62
CA VAL A 474 12.42 22.35 7.02
C VAL A 474 13.61 22.36 7.99
N PHE A 475 14.70 21.68 7.59
CA PHE A 475 15.96 21.58 8.31
C PHE A 475 17.13 22.03 7.42
N GLU A 476 18.32 22.22 7.99
CA GLU A 476 19.51 22.70 7.26
C GLU A 476 20.21 21.59 6.46
N GLY A 477 19.43 20.83 5.67
CA GLY A 477 19.96 19.86 4.70
C GLY A 477 20.48 20.52 3.43
N ARG A 478 21.11 19.73 2.56
CA ARG A 478 21.55 20.18 1.22
C ARG A 478 21.22 19.13 0.17
N HIS A 479 20.80 19.59 -1.00
CA HIS A 479 20.51 18.69 -2.13
C HIS A 479 21.71 17.80 -2.46
N VAL A 480 21.49 16.51 -2.70
CA VAL A 480 22.53 15.50 -2.90
C VAL A 480 23.47 15.88 -4.06
N ALA A 481 22.90 16.30 -5.21
CA ALA A 481 23.69 16.74 -6.36
C ALA A 481 24.56 17.96 -6.01
N SER A 482 24.04 18.91 -5.24
CA SER A 482 24.82 20.07 -4.79
C SER A 482 25.97 19.66 -3.85
N SER A 483 25.77 18.64 -3.01
CA SER A 483 26.86 18.10 -2.17
C SER A 483 27.99 17.48 -3.00
N LEU A 484 27.64 16.65 -3.99
CA LEU A 484 28.64 16.06 -4.89
C LEU A 484 29.41 17.14 -5.67
N VAL A 485 28.71 18.13 -6.22
CA VAL A 485 29.33 19.26 -6.94
C VAL A 485 30.22 20.09 -6.01
N ALA A 486 29.79 20.38 -4.78
CA ALA A 486 30.59 21.11 -3.80
C ALA A 486 31.94 20.43 -3.53
N TRP A 487 31.94 19.10 -3.41
CA TRP A 487 33.15 18.32 -3.14
C TRP A 487 34.13 18.28 -4.31
N THR A 488 33.72 18.72 -5.51
CA THR A 488 34.66 18.95 -6.63
C THR A 488 35.43 20.28 -6.52
N GLY A 489 35.04 21.15 -5.57
CA GLY A 489 35.61 22.48 -5.35
C GLY A 489 34.80 23.64 -5.93
N VAL A 490 33.61 23.37 -6.47
CA VAL A 490 32.68 24.39 -7.00
C VAL A 490 31.91 25.03 -5.84
N ASP A 491 31.71 26.36 -5.89
CA ASP A 491 30.85 27.05 -4.93
C ASP A 491 29.37 26.79 -5.28
N VAL A 492 28.64 26.20 -4.34
CA VAL A 492 27.23 25.80 -4.51
C VAL A 492 26.28 26.62 -3.63
N LYS A 493 26.71 27.79 -3.16
CA LYS A 493 25.84 28.70 -2.41
C LYS A 493 24.65 29.13 -3.27
N ASP A 494 23.51 29.23 -2.61
CA ASP A 494 22.32 29.83 -3.20
C ASP A 494 22.53 31.34 -3.38
N THR A 495 21.95 31.92 -4.44
CA THR A 495 21.91 33.36 -4.66
C THR A 495 20.62 33.95 -4.07
N GLU A 496 20.47 35.27 -4.10
CA GLU A 496 19.22 35.92 -3.67
C GLU A 496 18.00 35.46 -4.50
N ASP A 497 18.21 35.16 -5.80
CA ASP A 497 17.12 34.83 -6.71
C ASP A 497 16.87 33.32 -6.86
N PHE A 498 17.92 32.49 -6.84
CA PHE A 498 17.80 31.06 -7.17
C PHE A 498 18.72 30.17 -6.34
N SER A 499 18.21 28.99 -5.98
CA SER A 499 19.05 27.94 -5.42
C SER A 499 19.99 27.35 -6.47
N HIS A 500 21.17 26.88 -6.05
CA HIS A 500 22.08 26.14 -6.92
C HIS A 500 21.38 24.93 -7.56
N ALA A 501 20.55 24.22 -6.78
CA ALA A 501 19.82 23.04 -7.24
C ALA A 501 18.87 23.36 -8.40
N TYR A 502 18.16 24.50 -8.36
CA TYR A 502 17.30 24.95 -9.46
C TYR A 502 18.10 25.21 -10.73
N VAL A 503 19.18 26.00 -10.62
CA VAL A 503 20.02 26.36 -11.78
C VAL A 503 20.63 25.11 -12.40
N TYR A 504 21.13 24.20 -11.56
CA TYR A 504 21.74 22.96 -12.01
C TYR A 504 20.72 22.04 -12.70
N ALA A 505 19.53 21.84 -12.13
CA ALA A 505 18.45 21.07 -12.75
C ALA A 505 17.99 21.67 -14.10
N LYS A 506 17.86 23.00 -14.18
CA LYS A 506 17.51 23.71 -15.42
C LYS A 506 18.57 23.52 -16.51
N ASN A 507 19.85 23.51 -16.14
CA ASN A 507 20.93 23.26 -17.08
C ASN A 507 20.90 21.81 -17.61
N VAL A 508 20.67 20.83 -16.73
CA VAL A 508 20.48 19.41 -17.12
C VAL A 508 19.29 19.24 -18.06
N PHE A 509 18.16 19.89 -17.78
CA PHE A 509 17.00 19.88 -18.68
C PHE A 509 17.36 20.44 -20.06
N THR A 510 18.00 21.61 -20.09
CA THR A 510 18.32 22.33 -21.34
C THR A 510 19.28 21.56 -22.23
N SER A 511 20.24 20.85 -21.63
CA SER A 511 21.21 20.05 -22.38
C SER A 511 20.67 18.71 -22.86
N SER A 512 19.68 18.13 -22.18
CA SER A 512 19.33 16.71 -22.35
C SER A 512 17.89 16.43 -22.79
N ILE A 513 16.96 17.38 -22.63
CA ILE A 513 15.52 17.13 -22.82
C ILE A 513 14.89 18.16 -23.75
N GLY A 514 15.00 19.45 -23.45
CA GLY A 514 14.33 20.51 -24.21
C GLY A 514 14.65 21.91 -23.69
N THR A 515 14.10 22.95 -24.31
CA THR A 515 14.48 24.34 -24.00
C THR A 515 13.43 25.14 -23.20
N ASN A 516 12.16 24.69 -23.18
CA ASN A 516 11.08 25.37 -22.45
C ASN A 516 10.87 24.79 -21.04
N PHE A 517 11.73 25.18 -20.09
CA PHE A 517 11.69 24.63 -18.72
C PHE A 517 10.38 24.99 -17.97
N ASN A 518 9.82 26.18 -18.22
CA ASN A 518 8.61 26.65 -17.51
C ASN A 518 7.38 25.80 -17.84
N GLU A 519 7.18 25.47 -19.11
CA GLU A 519 6.09 24.58 -19.52
C GLU A 519 6.28 23.17 -18.94
N ALA A 520 7.52 22.69 -18.90
CA ALA A 520 7.85 21.37 -18.39
C ALA A 520 7.55 21.24 -16.88
N ILE A 521 7.86 22.28 -16.09
CA ILE A 521 7.51 22.30 -14.65
C ILE A 521 6.02 22.54 -14.42
N GLU A 522 5.32 23.30 -15.26
CA GLU A 522 3.87 23.52 -15.14
C GLU A 522 3.09 22.20 -15.27
N LYS A 523 3.40 21.42 -16.31
CA LYS A 523 2.80 20.09 -16.54
C LYS A 523 3.38 19.01 -15.63
N GLY A 524 4.64 19.18 -15.23
CA GLY A 524 5.42 18.22 -14.45
C GLY A 524 5.89 16.97 -15.21
N ILE A 525 5.62 16.89 -16.52
CA ILE A 525 5.96 15.75 -17.38
C ILE A 525 6.45 16.20 -18.75
N VAL A 526 7.35 15.41 -19.34
CA VAL A 526 7.78 15.51 -20.75
C VAL A 526 7.94 14.11 -21.33
N GLU A 527 7.45 13.87 -22.55
CA GLU A 527 7.57 12.58 -23.23
C GLU A 527 8.23 12.72 -24.61
N ASN A 528 9.37 12.06 -24.77
CA ASN A 528 10.15 11.90 -26.00
C ASN A 528 10.34 10.40 -26.28
N VAL A 529 9.25 9.68 -26.51
CA VAL A 529 9.24 8.22 -26.68
C VAL A 529 9.53 7.82 -28.13
N ALA A 530 10.20 6.68 -28.31
CA ALA A 530 10.45 6.09 -29.62
C ALA A 530 9.37 5.06 -29.97
N THR A 531 9.27 4.68 -31.24
CA THR A 531 8.42 3.55 -31.65
C THR A 531 8.98 2.24 -31.10
N ALA A 532 8.13 1.40 -30.50
CA ALA A 532 8.54 0.12 -29.94
C ALA A 532 9.11 -0.80 -31.03
N ALA A 533 10.34 -1.28 -30.83
CA ALA A 533 10.99 -2.22 -31.73
C ALA A 533 10.68 -3.68 -31.36
N VAL A 534 10.69 -4.56 -32.36
CA VAL A 534 10.66 -6.01 -32.18
C VAL A 534 12.10 -6.52 -32.20
N PRO A 535 12.67 -6.97 -31.06
CA PRO A 535 14.04 -7.45 -31.00
C PRO A 535 14.16 -8.86 -31.62
N SER A 536 15.36 -9.22 -32.10
CA SER A 536 15.67 -10.58 -32.55
C SER A 536 16.16 -11.42 -31.37
N PHE A 537 15.54 -12.58 -31.15
CA PHE A 537 15.93 -13.52 -30.10
C PHE A 537 17.13 -14.38 -30.54
N ASN A 538 18.22 -14.33 -29.77
CA ASN A 538 19.53 -14.85 -30.21
C ASN A 538 20.03 -16.08 -29.44
N ILE A 539 19.17 -16.76 -28.65
CA ILE A 539 19.57 -17.90 -27.81
C ILE A 539 19.01 -19.23 -28.35
N THR A 540 19.80 -20.30 -28.22
CA THR A 540 19.31 -21.67 -28.34
C THR A 540 18.87 -22.19 -26.96
N THR A 541 17.61 -22.57 -26.80
CA THR A 541 17.00 -22.85 -25.48
C THR A 541 17.38 -24.21 -24.87
N GLY A 542 18.09 -25.09 -25.59
CA GLY A 542 18.38 -26.46 -25.12
C GLY A 542 19.22 -26.54 -23.84
N GLU A 543 20.27 -25.73 -23.72
CA GLU A 543 21.13 -25.67 -22.52
C GLU A 543 20.38 -25.05 -21.33
N VAL A 544 19.68 -23.93 -21.57
CA VAL A 544 18.80 -23.24 -20.60
C VAL A 544 17.80 -24.22 -19.99
N ILE A 545 17.11 -24.99 -20.84
CA ILE A 545 16.12 -25.99 -20.41
C ILE A 545 16.78 -27.10 -19.57
N SER A 546 17.97 -27.55 -19.96
CA SER A 546 18.69 -28.62 -19.26
C SER A 546 19.14 -28.16 -17.87
N GLU A 547 19.63 -26.92 -17.74
CA GLU A 547 20.00 -26.33 -16.46
C GLU A 547 18.79 -26.20 -15.52
N ILE A 548 17.68 -25.68 -16.04
CA ILE A 548 16.44 -25.54 -15.27
C ILE A 548 15.94 -26.92 -14.82
N ALA A 549 15.93 -27.92 -15.71
CA ALA A 549 15.46 -29.26 -15.41
C ALA A 549 16.30 -29.98 -14.34
N ALA A 550 17.59 -29.63 -14.20
CA ALA A 550 18.49 -30.22 -13.20
C ALA A 550 18.27 -29.67 -11.78
N ARG A 551 17.48 -28.60 -11.60
CA ARG A 551 17.23 -27.99 -10.29
C ARG A 551 16.43 -28.92 -9.39
N LYS A 552 16.86 -29.02 -8.13
CA LYS A 552 16.19 -29.83 -7.12
C LYS A 552 14.90 -29.15 -6.67
N LYS A 553 13.85 -29.96 -6.54
CA LYS A 553 12.59 -29.56 -5.93
C LYS A 553 12.74 -29.45 -4.42
N ALA A 554 11.97 -28.56 -3.80
CA ALA A 554 11.87 -28.49 -2.35
C ALA A 554 10.58 -29.15 -1.86
N ASP A 555 10.69 -30.03 -0.86
CA ASP A 555 9.51 -30.58 -0.17
C ASP A 555 8.82 -29.51 0.67
N SER A 556 9.61 -28.61 1.25
CA SER A 556 9.16 -27.44 2.00
C SER A 556 10.02 -26.22 1.65
N GLU A 557 9.40 -25.05 1.50
CA GLU A 557 10.09 -23.80 1.16
C GLU A 557 9.56 -22.58 1.93
N LEU A 558 10.47 -21.68 2.25
CA LEU A 558 10.19 -20.36 2.80
C LEU A 558 10.33 -19.31 1.69
N ILE A 559 9.33 -18.44 1.55
CA ILE A 559 9.25 -17.39 0.53
C ILE A 559 9.30 -16.04 1.25
N LEU A 560 10.31 -15.25 0.90
CA LEU A 560 10.43 -13.86 1.32
C LEU A 560 9.67 -12.97 0.34
N TYR A 561 8.79 -12.11 0.83
CA TYR A 561 7.95 -11.26 -0.01
C TYR A 561 7.84 -9.83 0.53
N GLN A 562 7.25 -8.92 -0.24
CA GLN A 562 6.96 -7.57 0.22
C GLN A 562 5.46 -7.41 0.48
N LYS A 563 5.10 -6.71 1.55
CA LYS A 563 3.72 -6.22 1.71
C LYS A 563 3.51 -4.94 0.93
N VAL A 564 2.30 -4.73 0.44
CA VAL A 564 1.93 -3.53 -0.35
C VAL A 564 2.18 -2.23 0.41
N GLY A 565 1.91 -2.22 1.72
CA GLY A 565 2.09 -1.03 2.57
C GLY A 565 3.53 -0.71 2.94
N VAL A 566 4.39 -1.71 3.13
CA VAL A 566 5.74 -1.52 3.70
C VAL A 566 6.84 -1.60 2.64
N ARG A 567 6.61 -2.35 1.55
CA ARG A 567 7.58 -2.58 0.46
C ARG A 567 8.92 -3.09 0.99
N ASP A 568 10.01 -2.39 0.71
CA ASP A 568 11.37 -2.70 1.11
C ASP A 568 11.71 -2.21 2.53
N GLY A 569 10.82 -1.44 3.17
CA GLY A 569 11.03 -0.86 4.49
C GLY A 569 11.78 0.47 4.49
N ALA A 570 12.14 1.06 3.34
CA ALA A 570 12.80 2.37 3.28
C ALA A 570 11.97 3.47 3.96
N TYR A 571 10.65 3.45 3.72
CA TYR A 571 9.66 4.33 4.33
C TYR A 571 8.93 3.69 5.52
N GLY A 572 9.53 2.66 6.13
CA GLY A 572 8.98 1.91 7.26
C GLY A 572 8.72 2.74 8.53
N ASN A 573 9.18 3.99 8.60
CA ASN A 573 8.91 4.90 9.72
C ASN A 573 7.59 5.65 9.57
N THR A 574 6.83 5.36 8.51
CA THR A 574 5.57 6.05 8.22
C THR A 574 4.39 5.31 8.83
N PRO A 575 3.70 5.85 9.85
CA PRO A 575 2.69 5.11 10.60
C PRO A 575 1.42 4.79 9.78
N TRP A 576 1.02 5.63 8.81
CA TRP A 576 -0.10 5.31 7.90
C TRP A 576 0.16 4.06 7.05
N ALA A 577 1.41 3.76 6.72
CA ALA A 577 1.78 2.58 5.95
C ALA A 577 1.53 1.28 6.74
N HIS A 578 1.68 1.33 8.06
CA HIS A 578 1.48 0.19 8.97
C HIS A 578 0.03 0.03 9.43
N GLU A 579 -0.71 1.13 9.56
CA GLU A 579 -2.14 1.09 9.89
C GLU A 579 -3.02 0.77 8.68
N MET A 580 -2.49 0.95 7.46
CA MET A 580 -3.16 0.49 6.24
C MET A 580 -3.28 -1.05 6.28
N PRO A 581 -4.50 -1.61 6.21
CA PRO A 581 -4.68 -3.06 6.23
C PRO A 581 -4.10 -3.70 4.98
N ASP A 582 -3.31 -4.77 5.17
CA ASP A 582 -2.82 -5.58 4.06
C ASP A 582 -4.01 -6.08 3.20
N PRO A 583 -3.96 -5.93 1.87
CA PRO A 583 -5.05 -6.31 0.97
C PRO A 583 -5.51 -7.77 1.09
N VAL A 584 -4.60 -8.67 1.47
CA VAL A 584 -4.82 -10.11 1.57
C VAL A 584 -5.11 -10.50 3.02
N SER A 585 -4.16 -10.27 3.94
CA SER A 585 -4.28 -10.76 5.32
C SER A 585 -5.14 -9.90 6.22
N LYS A 586 -5.33 -8.61 5.87
CA LYS A 586 -6.02 -7.59 6.70
C LYS A 586 -5.33 -7.26 8.03
N VAL A 587 -4.11 -7.76 8.21
CA VAL A 587 -3.22 -7.43 9.33
C VAL A 587 -2.65 -6.02 9.14
N THR A 588 -2.52 -5.29 10.24
CA THR A 588 -1.84 -4.02 10.40
C THR A 588 -0.73 -4.17 11.45
N TRP A 589 0.28 -3.31 11.43
CA TRP A 589 1.34 -3.19 12.45
C TRP A 589 2.22 -4.43 12.76
N ASP A 590 1.97 -5.60 12.18
CA ASP A 590 2.68 -6.84 12.53
C ASP A 590 3.41 -7.49 11.32
N ASN A 591 4.56 -8.09 11.59
CA ASN A 591 5.20 -9.10 10.74
C ASN A 591 4.84 -10.50 11.24
N TYR A 592 4.77 -11.49 10.35
CA TYR A 592 4.27 -12.83 10.66
C TYR A 592 4.84 -13.90 9.74
N LEU A 593 4.70 -15.16 10.17
CA LEU A 593 4.84 -16.33 9.32
C LEU A 593 3.48 -16.73 8.75
N SER A 594 3.28 -16.54 7.45
CA SER A 594 2.08 -17.02 6.74
C SER A 594 2.20 -18.52 6.49
N VAL A 595 1.17 -19.29 6.87
CA VAL A 595 1.13 -20.75 6.75
C VAL A 595 -0.20 -21.21 6.14
N ALA A 596 -0.19 -22.36 5.46
CA ALA A 596 -1.41 -22.99 4.97
C ALA A 596 -2.20 -23.65 6.11
N MET A 597 -3.51 -23.79 5.95
CA MET A 597 -4.37 -24.45 6.94
C MET A 597 -3.94 -25.92 7.15
N ALA A 598 -3.61 -26.63 6.08
CA ALA A 598 -3.16 -28.03 6.16
C ALA A 598 -1.87 -28.17 7.00
N ASP A 599 -0.90 -27.25 6.81
CA ASP A 599 0.35 -27.25 7.57
C ASP A 599 0.11 -26.89 9.03
N ALA A 600 -0.73 -25.87 9.31
CA ALA A 600 -1.09 -25.50 10.67
C ALA A 600 -1.73 -26.67 11.44
N LYS A 601 -2.68 -27.38 10.79
CA LYS A 601 -3.37 -28.52 11.39
C LYS A 601 -2.44 -29.72 11.62
N SER A 602 -1.55 -30.00 10.67
CA SER A 602 -0.58 -31.10 10.78
C SER A 602 0.44 -30.87 11.89
N ASN A 603 0.81 -29.61 12.15
CA ASN A 603 1.79 -29.23 13.17
C ASN A 603 1.17 -28.78 14.50
N GLY A 604 -0.15 -28.76 14.63
CA GLY A 604 -0.84 -28.28 15.83
C GLY A 604 -0.62 -26.79 16.13
N TRP A 605 -0.49 -25.97 15.08
CA TRP A 605 -0.38 -24.52 15.17
C TRP A 605 -1.74 -23.85 15.07
N GLU A 606 -1.93 -22.83 15.90
CA GLU A 606 -3.08 -21.94 15.92
C GLU A 606 -2.69 -20.52 15.50
N LEU A 607 -3.69 -19.71 15.17
CA LEU A 607 -3.48 -18.30 14.83
C LEU A 607 -2.87 -17.58 16.04
N GLY A 608 -1.70 -16.96 15.84
CA GLY A 608 -0.98 -16.23 16.89
C GLY A 608 0.04 -17.07 17.66
N ASP A 609 0.14 -18.37 17.41
CA ASP A 609 1.21 -19.18 18.00
C ASP A 609 2.58 -18.62 17.62
N MET A 610 3.48 -18.52 18.59
CA MET A 610 4.86 -18.15 18.32
C MET A 610 5.65 -19.37 17.84
N VAL A 611 6.29 -19.25 16.68
CA VAL A 611 7.17 -20.27 16.12
C VAL A 611 8.55 -19.71 15.85
N SER A 612 9.54 -20.59 15.91
CA SER A 612 10.90 -20.27 15.55
C SER A 612 11.24 -20.84 14.19
N VAL A 613 11.56 -19.96 13.25
CA VAL A 613 11.93 -20.29 11.88
C VAL A 613 13.45 -20.33 11.79
N SER A 614 14.01 -21.51 11.58
CA SER A 614 15.45 -21.74 11.48
C SER A 614 15.85 -22.10 10.05
N THR A 615 16.88 -21.42 9.55
CA THR A 615 17.52 -21.67 8.26
C THR A 615 19.04 -21.75 8.44
N ALA A 616 19.78 -22.05 7.38
CA ALA A 616 21.25 -21.97 7.41
C ALA A 616 21.80 -20.55 7.68
N ASN A 617 20.98 -19.51 7.46
CA ASN A 617 21.40 -18.11 7.53
C ASN A 617 20.92 -17.40 8.81
N GLY A 618 20.05 -18.00 9.61
CA GLY A 618 19.54 -17.39 10.84
C GLY A 618 18.30 -18.07 11.42
N LYS A 619 17.95 -17.64 12.64
CA LYS A 619 16.79 -18.08 13.41
C LYS A 619 15.94 -16.87 13.81
N TYR A 620 14.64 -16.94 13.58
CA TYR A 620 13.71 -15.83 13.78
C TYR A 620 12.40 -16.28 14.42
N ASP A 621 11.95 -15.58 15.46
CA ASP A 621 10.71 -15.88 16.15
C ASP A 621 9.59 -14.97 15.64
N LEU A 622 8.52 -15.58 15.13
CA LEU A 622 7.41 -14.89 14.48
C LEU A 622 6.07 -15.53 14.86
N PRO A 623 4.99 -14.73 14.93
CA PRO A 623 3.65 -15.27 15.14
C PRO A 623 3.11 -15.91 13.85
N VAL A 624 2.37 -17.01 14.01
CA VAL A 624 1.73 -17.75 12.92
C VAL A 624 0.46 -17.04 12.46
N LEU A 625 0.38 -16.74 11.17
CA LEU A 625 -0.85 -16.32 10.48
C LEU A 625 -1.31 -17.44 9.55
N ILE A 626 -2.50 -17.99 9.80
CA ILE A 626 -3.11 -18.97 8.90
C ILE A 626 -3.79 -18.25 7.73
N GLN A 627 -3.32 -18.50 6.51
CA GLN A 627 -3.69 -17.75 5.32
C GLN A 627 -4.37 -18.66 4.29
N PRO A 628 -5.69 -18.52 4.05
CA PRO A 628 -6.34 -19.20 2.92
C PRO A 628 -5.72 -18.79 1.58
N GLY A 629 -5.59 -19.76 0.68
CA GLY A 629 -4.92 -19.64 -0.61
C GLY A 629 -3.42 -19.93 -0.58
N GLN A 630 -2.81 -20.08 0.60
CA GLN A 630 -1.41 -20.47 0.73
C GLN A 630 -1.22 -21.95 0.31
N SER A 631 -0.26 -22.24 -0.56
CA SER A 631 0.08 -23.61 -0.96
C SER A 631 0.68 -24.40 0.21
N LYS A 632 0.35 -25.69 0.32
CA LYS A 632 0.90 -26.58 1.36
C LYS A 632 2.41 -26.81 1.21
N GLY A 633 3.10 -26.86 2.34
CA GLY A 633 4.56 -26.94 2.41
C GLY A 633 5.25 -25.64 1.99
N THR A 634 4.54 -24.52 1.93
CA THR A 634 5.11 -23.19 1.63
C THR A 634 4.82 -22.22 2.76
N PHE A 635 5.83 -21.44 3.15
CA PHE A 635 5.75 -20.48 4.25
C PHE A 635 6.12 -19.08 3.77
N GLY A 636 5.45 -18.04 4.22
CA GLY A 636 5.71 -16.66 3.78
C GLY A 636 6.17 -15.75 4.92
N ILE A 637 7.25 -14.98 4.75
CA ILE A 637 7.64 -13.90 5.68
C ILE A 637 7.87 -12.61 4.90
N ALA A 638 7.34 -11.50 5.40
CA ALA A 638 7.50 -10.20 4.76
C ALA A 638 8.85 -9.56 5.10
N LEU A 639 9.49 -8.97 4.09
CA LEU A 639 10.62 -8.05 4.20
C LEU A 639 10.15 -6.65 4.59
N GLY A 640 11.10 -5.78 4.98
CA GLY A 640 10.80 -4.37 5.29
C GLY A 640 10.48 -4.06 6.76
N TYR A 641 10.64 -5.02 7.65
CA TYR A 641 10.38 -4.92 9.10
C TYR A 641 11.66 -5.00 9.94
N GLY A 642 11.56 -4.68 11.25
CA GLY A 642 12.69 -4.75 12.18
C GLY A 642 13.77 -3.68 11.97
N ARG A 643 13.37 -2.47 11.57
CA ARG A 643 14.24 -1.30 11.49
C ARG A 643 14.69 -0.87 12.89
N VAL A 644 15.93 -0.39 13.02
CA VAL A 644 16.40 0.23 14.26
C VAL A 644 16.04 1.71 14.22
N LEU A 645 15.20 2.15 15.16
CA LEU A 645 14.76 3.54 15.28
C LEU A 645 15.48 4.26 16.42
N PRO A 646 15.60 5.60 16.37
CA PRO A 646 16.14 6.39 17.46
C PRO A 646 15.40 6.12 18.79
N PRO A 647 16.09 6.14 19.95
CA PRO A 647 15.48 5.90 21.25
C PRO A 647 14.33 6.85 21.60
N GLU A 648 14.22 8.01 20.96
CA GLU A 648 13.15 8.99 21.14
C GLU A 648 11.81 8.51 20.57
N VAL A 649 11.81 7.55 19.62
CA VAL A 649 10.57 6.96 19.09
C VAL A 649 10.02 5.97 20.12
N GLN A 650 8.87 6.30 20.70
CA GLN A 650 8.21 5.49 21.74
C GLN A 650 6.82 5.00 21.34
N ASN A 651 6.41 5.20 20.08
CA ASN A 651 5.15 4.70 19.54
C ASN A 651 5.29 3.28 18.96
N ASP A 652 4.22 2.77 18.35
CA ASP A 652 4.15 1.40 17.80
C ASP A 652 5.20 1.11 16.71
N LEU A 653 5.87 2.13 16.13
CA LEU A 653 6.90 1.93 15.11
C LEU A 653 8.16 1.21 15.64
N LYS A 654 8.39 1.25 16.95
CA LYS A 654 9.59 0.65 17.57
C LYS A 654 9.59 -0.88 17.54
N ASP A 655 8.41 -1.50 17.65
CA ASP A 655 8.25 -2.94 17.81
C ASP A 655 7.54 -3.57 16.59
N LEU A 656 8.01 -3.20 15.39
CA LEU A 656 7.51 -3.65 14.09
C LEU A 656 8.23 -4.90 13.59
N GLY A 657 7.94 -6.06 14.20
CA GLY A 657 8.40 -7.37 13.70
C GLY A 657 9.92 -7.56 13.67
N GLN A 658 10.40 -8.44 12.78
CA GLN A 658 11.81 -8.86 12.68
C GLN A 658 12.41 -8.51 11.32
N ASN A 659 13.71 -8.17 11.30
CA ASN A 659 14.49 -7.99 10.06
C ASN A 659 14.99 -9.33 9.53
N VAL A 660 14.32 -9.83 8.49
CA VAL A 660 14.64 -11.10 7.84
C VAL A 660 15.39 -10.95 6.51
N TYR A 661 15.86 -9.75 6.14
CA TYR A 661 16.73 -9.58 4.96
C TYR A 661 17.96 -10.49 4.97
N PRO A 662 18.62 -10.79 6.12
CA PRO A 662 19.74 -11.72 6.14
C PRO A 662 19.42 -13.15 5.66
N LEU A 663 18.14 -13.51 5.52
CA LEU A 663 17.73 -14.80 4.98
C LEU A 663 17.85 -14.88 3.45
N VAL A 664 17.87 -13.76 2.72
CA VAL A 664 17.97 -13.73 1.25
C VAL A 664 19.24 -14.49 0.80
N ASP A 665 19.07 -15.52 -0.03
CA ASP A 665 20.18 -16.36 -0.48
C ASP A 665 20.79 -15.81 -1.77
N ILE A 666 22.08 -15.49 -1.73
CA ILE A 666 22.83 -14.92 -2.86
C ILE A 666 23.84 -15.90 -3.47
N LYS A 667 23.92 -17.15 -2.99
CA LYS A 667 24.93 -18.14 -3.43
C LYS A 667 24.91 -18.43 -4.92
N GLY A 668 23.75 -18.30 -5.56
CA GLY A 668 23.56 -18.49 -7.01
C GLY A 668 24.04 -17.31 -7.87
N GLY A 669 24.57 -16.23 -7.28
CA GLY A 669 24.94 -15.01 -7.99
C GLY A 669 23.75 -14.12 -8.38
N PHE A 670 22.61 -14.30 -7.72
CA PHE A 670 21.40 -13.47 -7.78
C PHE A 670 20.69 -13.55 -6.43
N ALA A 671 19.89 -12.55 -6.06
CA ALA A 671 19.06 -12.61 -4.87
C ALA A 671 17.93 -13.62 -5.07
N ASN A 672 18.00 -14.74 -4.36
CA ASN A 672 16.97 -15.75 -4.31
C ASN A 672 16.11 -15.55 -3.05
N TYR A 673 14.82 -15.30 -3.29
CA TYR A 673 13.82 -15.08 -2.24
C TYR A 673 13.11 -16.37 -1.81
N ILE A 674 13.51 -17.53 -2.37
CA ILE A 674 12.97 -18.85 -2.07
C ILE A 674 14.04 -19.68 -1.37
N ILE A 675 13.78 -20.07 -0.12
CA ILE A 675 14.74 -20.76 0.75
C ILE A 675 14.25 -22.18 1.00
N SER A 676 15.11 -23.15 0.71
CA SER A 676 14.86 -24.57 1.00
C SER A 676 15.48 -24.99 2.34
N GLY A 677 15.03 -26.12 2.90
CA GLY A 677 15.60 -26.66 4.14
C GLY A 677 15.27 -25.85 5.39
N VAL A 678 14.09 -25.23 5.42
CA VAL A 678 13.57 -24.50 6.59
C VAL A 678 13.07 -25.48 7.66
N THR A 679 13.37 -25.20 8.92
CA THR A 679 12.81 -25.90 10.08
C THR A 679 11.98 -24.93 10.89
N ILE A 680 10.76 -25.31 11.27
CA ILE A 680 9.82 -24.45 11.99
C ILE A 680 9.33 -25.20 13.22
N GLU A 681 9.56 -24.62 14.39
CA GLU A 681 9.23 -25.25 15.67
C GLU A 681 8.36 -24.32 16.52
N LYS A 682 7.28 -24.84 17.12
CA LYS A 682 6.45 -24.08 18.06
C LYS A 682 7.24 -23.78 19.33
N ILE A 683 7.20 -22.52 19.77
CA ILE A 683 7.88 -22.09 21.00
C ILE A 683 7.00 -22.44 22.19
N ALA A 684 7.35 -23.52 22.90
CA ALA A 684 6.59 -24.01 24.05
C ALA A 684 6.51 -22.96 25.17
N GLY A 685 5.29 -22.70 25.67
CA GLY A 685 5.04 -21.75 26.76
C GLY A 685 5.03 -20.27 26.33
N ALA A 686 5.22 -19.95 25.05
CA ALA A 686 5.04 -18.59 24.56
C ALA A 686 3.56 -18.18 24.64
N ALA A 687 3.32 -16.91 25.01
CA ALA A 687 1.97 -16.35 24.97
C ALA A 687 1.48 -16.24 23.51
N LEU A 688 0.17 -16.40 23.31
CA LEU A 688 -0.45 -16.23 22.02
C LEU A 688 -0.35 -14.76 21.58
N HIS A 689 0.17 -14.51 20.39
CA HIS A 689 0.23 -13.18 19.80
C HIS A 689 -1.14 -12.76 19.28
N GLU A 690 -1.62 -11.61 19.74
CA GLU A 690 -2.83 -11.00 19.19
C GLU A 690 -2.47 -10.14 17.98
N PHE A 691 -3.10 -10.37 16.83
CA PHE A 691 -2.86 -9.53 15.64
C PHE A 691 -3.73 -8.28 15.63
N GLY A 692 -3.17 -7.16 15.21
CA GLY A 692 -3.96 -6.02 14.74
C GLY A 692 -4.63 -6.37 13.42
N MET A 693 -5.87 -6.87 13.43
CA MET A 693 -6.60 -7.24 12.21
C MET A 693 -7.89 -6.43 12.08
N THR A 694 -8.07 -5.78 10.94
CA THR A 694 -9.31 -5.03 10.65
C THR A 694 -10.48 -5.93 10.25
N GLN A 695 -10.19 -7.17 9.85
CA GLN A 695 -11.19 -8.16 9.48
C GLN A 695 -10.74 -9.54 9.95
N SER A 696 -11.58 -10.21 10.75
CA SER A 696 -11.34 -11.58 11.26
C SER A 696 -12.17 -12.65 10.54
N HIS A 697 -13.33 -12.27 10.01
CA HIS A 697 -14.25 -13.17 9.32
C HIS A 697 -14.01 -13.09 7.81
N TYR A 698 -13.90 -14.23 7.15
CA TYR A 698 -13.59 -14.29 5.72
C TYR A 698 -14.70 -14.91 4.84
N SER A 699 -15.75 -15.48 5.43
CA SER A 699 -16.95 -15.98 4.71
C SER A 699 -17.98 -14.86 4.56
N ILE A 700 -18.75 -14.88 3.47
CA ILE A 700 -19.96 -14.04 3.32
C ILE A 700 -21.18 -14.61 4.06
N GLU A 701 -21.08 -15.84 4.61
CA GLU A 701 -22.14 -16.50 5.39
C GLU A 701 -23.49 -16.54 4.64
N GLY A 702 -23.44 -16.77 3.33
CA GLY A 702 -24.61 -16.84 2.45
C GLY A 702 -25.36 -15.51 2.20
N ARG A 703 -24.80 -14.37 2.60
CA ARG A 703 -25.47 -13.05 2.48
C ARG A 703 -25.30 -12.43 1.10
N ASP A 704 -26.34 -11.75 0.62
CA ASP A 704 -26.35 -11.01 -0.65
C ASP A 704 -25.62 -9.65 -0.54
N ILE A 705 -24.29 -9.73 -0.33
CA ILE A 705 -23.41 -8.57 -0.18
C ILE A 705 -22.54 -8.38 -1.43
N ILE A 706 -22.05 -9.49 -2.01
CA ILE A 706 -21.29 -9.52 -3.26
C ILE A 706 -22.04 -10.39 -4.25
N ARG A 707 -22.33 -9.84 -5.42
CA ARG A 707 -22.91 -10.56 -6.55
C ARG A 707 -21.85 -10.84 -7.60
N GLU A 708 -21.79 -12.09 -8.06
CA GLU A 708 -20.88 -12.52 -9.10
C GLU A 708 -21.61 -13.27 -10.21
N ALA A 709 -21.06 -13.23 -11.42
CA ALA A 709 -21.51 -14.04 -12.55
C ALA A 709 -20.34 -14.43 -13.46
N SER A 710 -20.51 -15.46 -14.28
CA SER A 710 -19.51 -15.80 -15.29
C SER A 710 -19.63 -14.87 -16.50
N LEU A 711 -18.53 -14.68 -17.25
CA LEU A 711 -18.55 -13.94 -18.50
C LEU A 711 -19.47 -14.61 -19.54
N GLU A 712 -19.58 -15.94 -19.52
CA GLU A 712 -20.48 -16.67 -20.41
C GLU A 712 -21.95 -16.35 -20.11
N ASP A 713 -22.33 -16.31 -18.84
CA ASP A 713 -23.69 -15.94 -18.44
C ASP A 713 -23.98 -14.47 -18.73
N PHE A 714 -23.01 -13.58 -18.48
CA PHE A 714 -23.14 -12.16 -18.80
C PHE A 714 -23.35 -11.88 -20.30
N LYS A 715 -22.73 -12.68 -21.19
CA LYS A 715 -22.95 -12.59 -22.64
C LYS A 715 -24.36 -13.00 -23.05
N LYS A 716 -25.01 -13.89 -22.29
CA LYS A 716 -26.39 -14.34 -22.53
C LYS A 716 -27.40 -13.37 -21.92
N ASP A 717 -27.10 -12.84 -20.75
CA ASP A 717 -27.93 -11.92 -19.99
C ASP A 717 -27.06 -10.84 -19.30
N PRO A 718 -27.15 -9.56 -19.71
CA PRO A 718 -26.43 -8.47 -19.07
C PRO A 718 -26.74 -8.31 -17.56
N LYS A 719 -27.85 -8.87 -17.08
CA LYS A 719 -28.26 -8.90 -15.65
C LYS A 719 -27.85 -10.17 -14.92
N ALA A 720 -26.97 -10.99 -15.50
CA ALA A 720 -26.46 -12.18 -14.84
C ALA A 720 -25.92 -11.85 -13.44
N GLY A 721 -26.28 -12.66 -12.44
CA GLY A 721 -25.96 -12.44 -11.02
C GLY A 721 -26.92 -11.51 -10.27
N GLN A 722 -27.90 -10.89 -10.95
CA GLN A 722 -28.90 -10.01 -10.31
C GLN A 722 -30.23 -10.67 -9.93
N HIS A 723 -30.46 -11.93 -10.33
CA HIS A 723 -31.74 -12.65 -10.16
C HIS A 723 -31.98 -13.14 -8.72
N VAL A 724 -31.79 -12.27 -7.73
CA VAL A 724 -32.12 -12.53 -6.33
C VAL A 724 -33.56 -12.10 -6.07
N HIS A 725 -34.34 -12.91 -5.35
CA HIS A 725 -35.74 -12.58 -5.03
C HIS A 725 -35.78 -11.36 -4.07
N LYS A 726 -36.11 -10.18 -4.61
CA LYS A 726 -36.22 -8.94 -3.84
C LYS A 726 -37.64 -8.77 -3.30
N PRO A 727 -37.90 -8.83 -1.98
CA PRO A 727 -39.13 -8.26 -1.46
C PRO A 727 -39.14 -6.76 -1.80
N LYS A 728 -40.23 -6.25 -2.41
CA LYS A 728 -40.38 -4.81 -2.63
C LYS A 728 -40.46 -4.12 -1.25
N PRO A 729 -39.47 -3.31 -0.84
CA PRO A 729 -39.55 -2.65 0.44
C PRO A 729 -40.68 -1.62 0.40
N ILE A 730 -41.60 -1.72 1.35
CA ILE A 730 -42.66 -0.73 1.56
C ILE A 730 -42.13 0.29 2.57
N THR A 731 -42.04 1.55 2.18
CA THR A 731 -41.71 2.65 3.09
C THR A 731 -42.99 3.28 3.63
N LEU A 732 -43.02 3.56 4.95
CA LEU A 732 -44.08 4.36 5.58
C LEU A 732 -43.79 5.86 5.47
N TRP A 733 -42.59 6.23 5.03
CA TRP A 733 -42.14 7.62 4.92
C TRP A 733 -42.34 8.11 3.49
N GLU A 734 -42.60 9.42 3.35
CA GLU A 734 -42.56 10.09 2.05
C GLU A 734 -41.12 10.16 1.53
N ASP A 735 -40.98 10.02 0.23
CA ASP A 735 -39.67 10.12 -0.41
C ASP A 735 -39.20 11.58 -0.49
N TYR A 736 -37.91 11.79 -0.29
CA TYR A 736 -37.28 13.09 -0.46
C TYR A 736 -37.30 13.52 -1.94
N ASP A 737 -37.59 14.81 -2.19
CA ASP A 737 -37.51 15.40 -3.53
C ASP A 737 -36.10 15.92 -3.81
N TYR A 738 -35.32 15.14 -4.58
CA TYR A 738 -34.00 15.55 -5.08
C TYR A 738 -34.03 16.14 -6.49
N SER A 739 -35.21 16.41 -7.07
CA SER A 739 -35.30 16.98 -8.44
C SER A 739 -34.70 18.38 -8.55
N LYS A 740 -34.45 19.05 -7.43
CA LYS A 740 -33.92 20.41 -7.34
C LYS A 740 -32.48 20.41 -6.81
N GLY A 741 -31.56 20.94 -7.61
CA GLY A 741 -30.15 21.05 -7.23
C GLY A 741 -29.37 19.77 -7.58
N HIS A 742 -28.35 19.47 -6.78
CA HIS A 742 -27.48 18.30 -6.96
C HIS A 742 -28.00 17.10 -6.18
N HIS A 743 -27.79 15.89 -6.70
CA HIS A 743 -28.02 14.63 -6.00
C HIS A 743 -26.75 13.77 -6.07
N TRP A 744 -26.02 13.68 -4.97
CA TRP A 744 -24.70 13.06 -4.98
C TRP A 744 -24.77 11.53 -4.89
N GLY A 745 -24.12 10.85 -5.84
CA GLY A 745 -24.03 9.39 -5.88
C GLY A 745 -22.60 8.90 -6.07
N MET A 746 -22.39 7.62 -5.74
CA MET A 746 -21.13 6.92 -5.97
C MET A 746 -21.38 5.52 -6.54
N ALA A 747 -20.60 5.11 -7.54
CA ALA A 747 -20.65 3.79 -8.13
C ALA A 747 -19.28 3.12 -8.00
N ILE A 748 -19.29 1.82 -7.70
CA ILE A 748 -18.09 1.02 -7.51
C ILE A 748 -18.11 -0.16 -8.47
N ASP A 749 -17.20 -0.17 -9.45
CA ASP A 749 -17.03 -1.31 -10.35
C ASP A 749 -16.15 -2.38 -9.69
N MET A 750 -16.78 -3.50 -9.32
CA MET A 750 -16.12 -4.62 -8.63
C MET A 750 -15.19 -5.44 -9.54
N ASN A 751 -15.27 -5.27 -10.86
CA ASN A 751 -14.31 -5.80 -11.81
C ASN A 751 -13.03 -4.96 -11.87
N ALA A 752 -13.15 -3.64 -11.76
CA ALA A 752 -12.00 -2.74 -11.73
C ALA A 752 -11.34 -2.67 -10.34
N CYS A 753 -12.10 -2.92 -9.26
CA CYS A 753 -11.55 -2.92 -7.92
C CYS A 753 -10.61 -4.11 -7.69
N THR A 754 -9.32 -3.82 -7.56
CA THR A 754 -8.28 -4.82 -7.29
C THR A 754 -8.04 -5.05 -5.80
N GLY A 755 -8.52 -4.16 -4.93
CA GLY A 755 -8.34 -4.27 -3.48
C GLY A 755 -7.06 -3.65 -2.92
N CYS A 756 -6.34 -2.80 -3.66
CA CYS A 756 -5.02 -2.23 -3.32
C CYS A 756 -4.94 -1.35 -2.05
N SER A 757 -6.03 -1.13 -1.32
CA SER A 757 -6.12 -0.30 -0.10
C SER A 757 -5.73 1.19 -0.22
N ALA A 758 -5.29 1.70 -1.39
CA ALA A 758 -4.88 3.09 -1.56
C ALA A 758 -5.98 4.12 -1.23
N CYS A 759 -7.23 3.78 -1.52
CA CYS A 759 -8.40 4.61 -1.21
C CYS A 759 -8.64 4.80 0.31
N ILE A 760 -8.16 3.89 1.16
CA ILE A 760 -8.23 3.99 2.62
C ILE A 760 -7.32 5.13 3.09
N VAL A 761 -6.03 5.06 2.74
CA VAL A 761 -5.02 6.06 3.15
C VAL A 761 -5.38 7.43 2.59
N SER A 762 -5.74 7.53 1.31
CA SER A 762 -6.11 8.81 0.70
C SER A 762 -7.29 9.47 1.42
N CYS A 763 -8.28 8.67 1.85
CA CYS A 763 -9.42 9.13 2.64
C CYS A 763 -9.01 9.61 4.04
N SER A 764 -8.12 8.86 4.72
CA SER A 764 -7.63 9.21 6.04
C SER A 764 -6.87 10.55 6.04
N ILE A 765 -5.98 10.76 5.06
CA ILE A 765 -5.22 12.01 4.92
C ILE A 765 -6.15 13.18 4.61
N GLU A 766 -7.00 13.05 3.59
CA GLU A 766 -7.90 14.15 3.16
C GLU A 766 -8.83 14.60 4.30
N ASN A 767 -9.28 13.65 5.12
CA ASN A 767 -10.29 13.89 6.13
C ASN A 767 -9.73 13.90 7.56
N ASN A 768 -8.42 14.07 7.77
CA ASN A 768 -7.81 14.16 9.10
C ASN A 768 -8.20 13.00 10.02
N VAL A 769 -8.26 11.77 9.51
CA VAL A 769 -8.61 10.59 10.30
C VAL A 769 -7.39 10.14 11.11
N PRO A 770 -7.54 9.94 12.43
CA PRO A 770 -6.39 9.65 13.30
C PRO A 770 -5.85 8.24 13.16
N ILE A 771 -4.56 8.13 13.46
CA ILE A 771 -3.87 6.86 13.66
C ILE A 771 -4.10 6.42 15.10
N VAL A 772 -4.51 5.16 15.29
CA VAL A 772 -4.87 4.62 16.60
C VAL A 772 -3.84 3.64 17.16
N GLY A 773 -2.94 3.11 16.33
CA GLY A 773 -1.90 2.18 16.77
C GLY A 773 -2.35 0.72 16.91
N ARG A 774 -1.40 -0.19 17.16
CA ARG A 774 -1.61 -1.65 17.08
C ARG A 774 -2.66 -2.13 18.09
N ASP A 775 -2.54 -1.71 19.33
CA ASP A 775 -3.40 -2.17 20.42
C ASP A 775 -4.87 -1.77 20.27
N GLU A 776 -5.14 -0.57 19.74
CA GLU A 776 -6.52 -0.15 19.50
C GLU A 776 -7.12 -0.81 18.26
N VAL A 777 -6.30 -1.15 17.24
CA VAL A 777 -6.76 -1.99 16.12
C VAL A 777 -7.12 -3.41 16.60
N ARG A 778 -6.31 -4.03 17.46
CA ARG A 778 -6.62 -5.34 18.08
C ARG A 778 -7.99 -5.34 18.78
N ARG A 779 -8.32 -4.22 19.41
CA ARG A 779 -9.61 -3.98 20.10
C ARG A 779 -10.77 -3.60 19.15
N ARG A 780 -10.56 -3.64 17.82
CA ARG A 780 -11.54 -3.27 16.78
C ARG A 780 -12.00 -1.81 16.88
N ARG A 781 -11.04 -0.91 17.16
CA ARG A 781 -11.25 0.53 17.29
C ARG A 781 -10.51 1.31 16.20
N GLU A 782 -10.21 0.65 15.08
CA GLU A 782 -9.53 1.25 13.94
C GLU A 782 -10.35 2.41 13.36
N MET A 783 -9.68 3.52 13.05
CA MET A 783 -10.32 4.72 12.51
C MET A 783 -10.12 4.76 10.99
N HIS A 784 -10.94 3.99 10.27
CA HIS A 784 -11.00 4.03 8.80
C HIS A 784 -12.42 4.34 8.33
N TRP A 785 -12.61 5.44 7.60
CA TRP A 785 -13.93 5.86 7.08
C TRP A 785 -14.41 5.04 5.87
N LEU A 786 -13.44 4.44 5.19
CA LEU A 786 -13.59 3.50 4.10
C LEU A 786 -12.75 2.29 4.47
N ARG A 787 -13.33 1.09 4.42
CA ARG A 787 -12.59 -0.16 4.51
C ARG A 787 -12.71 -0.92 3.19
N VAL A 788 -11.76 -1.81 2.91
CA VAL A 788 -11.87 -2.75 1.79
C VAL A 788 -12.03 -4.13 2.39
N ASP A 789 -13.23 -4.67 2.35
CA ASP A 789 -13.54 -6.01 2.84
C ASP A 789 -12.98 -7.04 1.86
N ARG A 790 -12.51 -8.18 2.37
CA ARG A 790 -12.05 -9.32 1.57
C ARG A 790 -12.83 -10.57 1.96
N TYR A 791 -13.42 -11.23 0.98
CA TYR A 791 -14.14 -12.48 1.19
C TYR A 791 -13.49 -13.62 0.41
N TYR A 792 -13.53 -14.81 0.98
CA TYR A 792 -13.14 -16.06 0.33
C TYR A 792 -14.38 -16.89 0.01
N SER A 793 -14.41 -17.48 -1.18
CA SER A 793 -15.21 -18.67 -1.47
C SER A 793 -14.27 -19.83 -1.74
N PHE A 794 -14.71 -21.03 -1.36
CA PHE A 794 -13.92 -22.25 -1.50
C PHE A 794 -14.40 -23.02 -2.72
N GLU A 795 -13.48 -23.59 -3.48
CA GLU A 795 -13.82 -24.47 -4.58
C GLU A 795 -13.88 -25.92 -4.11
N ALA A 796 -14.94 -26.64 -4.46
CA ALA A 796 -15.09 -28.04 -4.12
C ALA A 796 -14.07 -28.89 -4.91
N PRO A 797 -13.15 -29.60 -4.24
CA PRO A 797 -12.14 -30.40 -4.93
C PRO A 797 -12.74 -31.61 -5.66
N THR A 798 -13.85 -32.16 -5.13
CA THR A 798 -14.54 -33.33 -5.70
C THR A 798 -16.06 -33.18 -5.55
N THR A 799 -16.82 -33.95 -6.33
CA THR A 799 -18.28 -34.05 -6.18
C THR A 799 -18.61 -34.85 -4.93
N LYS A 800 -19.48 -34.33 -4.06
CA LYS A 800 -19.83 -34.95 -2.77
C LYS A 800 -21.31 -34.78 -2.41
N ASP A 801 -21.91 -35.86 -1.94
CA ASP A 801 -23.27 -35.87 -1.41
C ASP A 801 -23.27 -35.52 0.08
N LEU A 802 -24.15 -34.60 0.47
CA LEU A 802 -24.38 -34.08 1.81
C LEU A 802 -25.72 -34.62 2.30
N SER A 803 -25.72 -35.49 3.30
CA SER A 803 -26.94 -35.89 3.99
C SER A 803 -27.33 -34.81 5.01
N LEU A 804 -28.49 -34.17 4.84
CA LEU A 804 -28.95 -33.01 5.64
C LEU A 804 -27.99 -31.81 5.64
N SER A 805 -28.00 -31.02 4.56
CA SER A 805 -27.38 -29.69 4.58
C SER A 805 -28.03 -28.80 5.66
N ILE A 806 -27.21 -28.16 6.50
CA ILE A 806 -27.67 -27.21 7.53
C ILE A 806 -28.05 -25.88 6.86
N VAL A 807 -27.43 -25.55 5.72
CA VAL A 807 -27.74 -24.33 4.95
C VAL A 807 -29.12 -24.38 4.27
N HIS A 808 -29.51 -25.52 3.70
CA HIS A 808 -30.74 -25.62 2.87
C HIS A 808 -31.80 -26.61 3.37
N GLY A 809 -31.45 -27.51 4.29
CA GLY A 809 -32.31 -28.62 4.74
C GLY A 809 -32.44 -29.72 3.68
N GLY A 810 -32.19 -30.97 4.07
CA GLY A 810 -32.29 -32.14 3.18
C GLY A 810 -30.99 -32.50 2.44
N ASP A 811 -31.06 -33.51 1.58
CA ASP A 811 -29.90 -34.02 0.86
C ASP A 811 -29.48 -33.07 -0.28
N GLN A 812 -28.17 -32.78 -0.39
CA GLN A 812 -27.60 -31.95 -1.46
C GLN A 812 -26.36 -32.61 -2.07
N THR A 813 -26.11 -32.39 -3.36
CA THR A 813 -24.85 -32.78 -3.99
C THR A 813 -24.08 -31.52 -4.36
N VAL A 814 -22.86 -31.38 -3.82
CA VAL A 814 -21.89 -30.37 -4.26
C VAL A 814 -21.10 -30.95 -5.43
N GLN A 815 -20.97 -30.23 -6.54
CA GLN A 815 -20.18 -30.68 -7.68
C GLN A 815 -18.71 -30.28 -7.57
N ALA A 816 -17.78 -31.07 -8.14
CA ALA A 816 -16.39 -30.65 -8.29
C ALA A 816 -16.31 -29.32 -9.07
N GLY A 817 -15.55 -28.35 -8.55
CA GLY A 817 -15.47 -26.99 -9.11
C GLY A 817 -16.59 -26.05 -8.68
N GLU A 818 -17.61 -26.52 -7.94
CA GLU A 818 -18.65 -25.67 -7.36
C GLU A 818 -18.06 -24.77 -6.28
N GLN A 819 -18.49 -23.50 -6.27
CA GLN A 819 -18.11 -22.56 -5.22
C GLN A 819 -19.00 -22.77 -3.99
N MET A 820 -18.35 -22.96 -2.84
CA MET A 820 -18.99 -23.21 -1.56
C MET A 820 -18.74 -22.05 -0.59
N SER A 821 -19.75 -21.78 0.24
CA SER A 821 -19.54 -21.00 1.46
C SER A 821 -18.83 -21.85 2.51
N LYS A 822 -18.28 -21.21 3.55
CA LYS A 822 -17.61 -21.93 4.64
C LYS A 822 -18.56 -22.92 5.33
N GLU A 823 -19.84 -22.61 5.41
CA GLU A 823 -20.84 -23.45 6.08
C GLU A 823 -21.10 -24.73 5.27
N LYS A 824 -21.27 -24.60 3.94
CA LYS A 824 -21.30 -25.75 3.02
C LYS A 824 -20.02 -26.59 3.07
N VAL A 825 -18.86 -25.95 3.23
CA VAL A 825 -17.57 -26.65 3.39
C VAL A 825 -17.51 -27.45 4.70
N MET A 826 -17.93 -26.87 5.82
CA MET A 826 -17.94 -27.56 7.12
C MET A 826 -18.87 -28.77 7.11
N GLU A 827 -19.98 -28.71 6.37
CA GLU A 827 -20.88 -29.84 6.14
C GLU A 827 -20.26 -30.89 5.22
N ALA A 828 -19.63 -30.45 4.13
CA ALA A 828 -19.06 -31.34 3.11
C ALA A 828 -17.77 -32.03 3.54
N TYR A 829 -16.93 -31.39 4.34
CA TYR A 829 -15.56 -31.85 4.62
C TYR A 829 -15.25 -31.89 6.12
N ALA A 830 -16.26 -32.13 6.98
CA ALA A 830 -16.07 -32.31 8.42
C ALA A 830 -15.01 -33.39 8.74
N GLU A 831 -14.27 -33.19 9.85
CA GLU A 831 -13.16 -34.04 10.35
C GLU A 831 -13.45 -35.55 10.40
N ALA A 832 -14.73 -35.94 10.36
CA ALA A 832 -15.18 -37.32 10.42
C ALA A 832 -15.14 -38.07 9.08
N SER A 833 -14.93 -37.39 7.92
CA SER A 833 -15.23 -38.01 6.61
C SER A 833 -14.06 -38.35 5.67
N GLU A 834 -12.81 -37.95 5.91
CA GLU A 834 -11.68 -38.25 4.98
C GLU A 834 -10.32 -38.43 5.69
N ASP A 835 -9.31 -38.86 4.92
CA ASP A 835 -7.91 -38.93 5.34
C ASP A 835 -7.48 -37.59 5.96
N LYS A 836 -7.00 -37.64 7.22
CA LYS A 836 -6.56 -36.47 7.96
C LYS A 836 -5.51 -35.66 7.21
N ALA A 837 -4.76 -36.29 6.30
CA ALA A 837 -3.71 -35.65 5.51
C ALA A 837 -4.23 -34.68 4.42
N THR A 838 -5.45 -34.86 3.90
CA THR A 838 -6.01 -34.07 2.79
C THR A 838 -7.25 -33.25 3.17
N ALA A 839 -7.74 -33.42 4.41
CA ALA A 839 -8.97 -32.80 4.91
C ALA A 839 -9.02 -31.26 4.83
N TYR A 840 -7.91 -30.58 4.57
CA TYR A 840 -7.83 -29.11 4.47
C TYR A 840 -7.26 -28.62 3.14
N ASP A 841 -7.04 -29.48 2.15
CA ASP A 841 -6.40 -29.08 0.88
C ASP A 841 -7.30 -28.11 0.07
N TYR A 842 -8.61 -28.07 0.32
CA TYR A 842 -9.53 -27.08 -0.27
C TYR A 842 -9.22 -25.64 0.17
N TYR A 843 -8.45 -25.41 1.24
CA TYR A 843 -7.99 -24.07 1.63
C TYR A 843 -6.95 -23.50 0.67
N GLU A 844 -6.30 -24.31 -0.16
CA GLU A 844 -5.31 -23.85 -1.14
C GLU A 844 -5.99 -23.18 -2.36
N ASN A 845 -7.19 -23.67 -2.72
CA ASN A 845 -7.95 -23.23 -3.89
C ASN A 845 -9.16 -22.37 -3.46
N VAL A 846 -8.91 -21.07 -3.29
CA VAL A 846 -9.94 -20.10 -2.93
C VAL A 846 -10.08 -19.02 -4.00
N GLN A 847 -11.31 -18.56 -4.21
CA GLN A 847 -11.57 -17.33 -4.96
C GLN A 847 -11.71 -16.17 -3.98
N VAL A 848 -11.25 -14.99 -4.40
CA VAL A 848 -11.22 -13.79 -3.56
C VAL A 848 -12.06 -12.70 -4.18
N ALA A 849 -12.85 -12.01 -3.36
CA ALA A 849 -13.55 -10.80 -3.75
C ALA A 849 -13.22 -9.66 -2.78
N HIS A 850 -12.86 -8.50 -3.34
CA HIS A 850 -12.63 -7.27 -2.57
C HIS A 850 -13.79 -6.31 -2.77
N GLN A 851 -14.28 -5.73 -1.68
CA GLN A 851 -15.38 -4.76 -1.71
C GLN A 851 -15.06 -3.53 -0.85
N PRO A 852 -14.87 -2.35 -1.46
CA PRO A 852 -14.80 -1.10 -0.72
C PRO A 852 -16.15 -0.82 -0.05
N MET A 853 -16.13 -0.66 1.28
CA MET A 853 -17.30 -0.38 2.10
C MET A 853 -17.09 0.94 2.85
N MET A 854 -17.93 1.92 2.55
CA MET A 854 -17.96 3.24 3.19
C MET A 854 -19.38 3.58 3.66
N CYS A 855 -19.57 4.79 4.22
CA CYS A 855 -20.93 5.30 4.43
C CYS A 855 -21.69 5.33 3.11
N GLN A 856 -22.84 4.66 3.10
CA GLN A 856 -23.67 4.52 1.91
C GLN A 856 -24.61 5.72 1.69
N HIS A 857 -24.56 6.74 2.56
CA HIS A 857 -25.39 7.95 2.48
C HIS A 857 -26.89 7.66 2.27
N CYS A 858 -27.41 6.64 2.95
CA CYS A 858 -28.80 6.20 2.90
C CYS A 858 -29.82 7.35 2.99
N ASP A 859 -30.88 7.30 2.18
CA ASP A 859 -32.04 8.19 2.34
C ASP A 859 -32.84 7.83 3.59
N ASN A 860 -33.24 6.57 3.69
CA ASN A 860 -33.90 6.03 4.88
C ASN A 860 -32.84 5.65 5.91
N ALA A 861 -32.07 6.64 6.38
CA ALA A 861 -30.89 6.42 7.22
C ALA A 861 -31.27 5.99 8.65
N PRO A 862 -31.08 4.71 9.04
CA PRO A 862 -31.40 4.25 10.40
C PRO A 862 -30.48 4.88 11.45
N CYS A 863 -29.32 5.36 11.03
CA CYS A 863 -28.35 6.01 11.91
C CYS A 863 -28.74 7.46 12.28
N GLU A 864 -29.69 8.09 11.57
CA GLU A 864 -30.15 9.45 11.86
C GLU A 864 -31.22 9.49 12.94
N THR A 865 -32.28 8.71 12.76
CA THR A 865 -33.46 8.70 13.64
C THR A 865 -33.14 8.30 15.08
N VAL A 866 -32.02 7.63 15.31
CA VAL A 866 -31.55 7.21 16.63
C VAL A 866 -30.65 8.23 17.33
N CYS A 867 -30.32 9.36 16.70
CA CYS A 867 -29.47 10.38 17.30
C CYS A 867 -30.29 11.34 18.16
N PRO A 868 -30.16 11.33 19.50
CA PRO A 868 -31.01 12.13 20.39
C PRO A 868 -30.74 13.65 20.31
N VAL A 869 -29.63 14.05 19.68
CA VAL A 869 -29.18 15.44 19.61
C VAL A 869 -29.12 15.98 18.19
N LEU A 870 -29.59 15.21 17.20
CA LEU A 870 -29.57 15.55 15.78
C LEU A 870 -28.16 15.94 15.29
N ALA A 871 -27.14 15.21 15.76
CA ALA A 871 -25.76 15.36 15.27
C ALA A 871 -25.56 14.75 13.88
N THR A 872 -26.52 13.97 13.40
CA THR A 872 -26.53 13.45 12.04
C THR A 872 -27.88 13.73 11.41
N THR A 873 -27.86 14.28 10.20
CA THR A 873 -29.05 14.82 9.53
C THR A 873 -28.91 14.69 8.02
N HIS A 874 -30.03 14.48 7.34
CA HIS A 874 -30.06 14.42 5.89
C HIS A 874 -30.02 15.80 5.24
N SER A 875 -29.24 15.95 4.17
CA SER A 875 -29.20 17.18 3.37
C SER A 875 -30.21 17.14 2.23
N SER A 876 -30.54 18.31 1.66
CA SER A 876 -31.35 18.42 0.45
C SER A 876 -30.68 17.85 -0.82
N GLU A 877 -29.41 17.43 -0.73
CA GLU A 877 -28.62 16.90 -1.86
C GLU A 877 -28.33 15.40 -1.72
N GLY A 878 -29.06 14.71 -0.83
CA GLY A 878 -28.89 13.27 -0.58
C GLY A 878 -27.69 12.90 0.30
N LEU A 879 -27.08 13.88 1.00
CA LEU A 879 -25.95 13.60 1.88
C LEU A 879 -26.42 13.39 3.32
N ASN A 880 -26.11 12.23 3.87
CA ASN A 880 -26.07 12.06 5.32
C ASN A 880 -24.95 12.95 5.91
N GLN A 881 -25.29 14.00 6.65
CA GLN A 881 -24.32 14.92 7.26
C GLN A 881 -23.98 14.49 8.68
N MET A 882 -22.70 14.55 9.07
CA MET A 882 -22.26 14.31 10.44
C MET A 882 -21.68 15.61 11.02
N THR A 883 -22.37 16.18 11.99
CA THR A 883 -22.00 17.43 12.66
C THR A 883 -21.24 17.10 13.93
N TYR A 884 -19.91 17.06 13.83
CA TYR A 884 -19.01 16.53 14.85
C TYR A 884 -19.16 17.21 16.23
N ASN A 885 -19.29 18.53 16.26
CA ASN A 885 -19.43 19.32 17.48
C ASN A 885 -20.79 19.16 18.19
N ARG A 886 -21.80 18.57 17.54
CA ARG A 886 -23.10 18.27 18.14
C ARG A 886 -23.16 16.88 18.76
N CYS A 887 -22.24 15.99 18.39
CA CYS A 887 -22.21 14.61 18.85
C CYS A 887 -21.85 14.54 20.34
N ILE A 888 -22.71 13.92 21.15
CA ILE A 888 -22.48 13.68 22.58
C ILE A 888 -21.99 12.25 22.88
N GLY A 889 -21.66 11.47 21.84
CA GLY A 889 -21.02 10.16 22.02
C GLY A 889 -21.89 9.00 22.51
N THR A 890 -23.21 9.02 22.29
CA THR A 890 -24.09 7.89 22.67
C THR A 890 -23.81 6.59 21.91
N LYS A 891 -23.08 6.68 20.78
CA LYS A 891 -22.70 5.57 19.88
C LYS A 891 -23.85 4.82 19.19
N TYR A 892 -25.11 5.16 19.46
CA TYR A 892 -26.24 4.39 18.97
C TYR A 892 -26.41 4.44 17.44
N CYS A 893 -26.00 5.54 16.80
CA CYS A 893 -25.94 5.64 15.34
C CYS A 893 -24.95 4.65 14.69
N GLY A 894 -23.91 4.22 15.40
CA GLY A 894 -23.01 3.15 14.95
C GLY A 894 -23.67 1.77 15.03
N ASN A 895 -24.42 1.52 16.10
CA ASN A 895 -25.16 0.27 16.27
C ASN A 895 -26.25 0.11 15.20
N ASN A 896 -27.02 1.16 14.92
CA ASN A 896 -28.13 1.09 13.96
C ASN A 896 -27.69 1.18 12.50
N CYS A 897 -26.43 1.50 12.22
CA CYS A 897 -25.89 1.46 10.86
C CYS A 897 -25.70 -0.02 10.43
N PRO A 898 -26.40 -0.52 9.39
CA PRO A 898 -26.29 -1.91 8.99
C PRO A 898 -24.88 -2.26 8.47
N TYR A 899 -24.23 -1.30 7.81
CA TYR A 899 -22.88 -1.45 7.26
C TYR A 899 -21.76 -1.32 8.31
N LYS A 900 -22.06 -0.83 9.52
CA LYS A 900 -21.07 -0.57 10.59
C LYS A 900 -19.88 0.26 10.10
N VAL A 901 -20.17 1.39 9.45
CA VAL A 901 -19.19 2.33 8.85
C VAL A 901 -19.11 3.69 9.56
N ARG A 902 -19.73 3.78 10.74
CA ARG A 902 -19.51 4.88 11.69
C ARG A 902 -18.33 4.50 12.59
N ARG A 903 -17.40 5.41 12.84
CA ARG A 903 -16.21 5.19 13.67
C ARG A 903 -16.23 6.13 14.86
N PHE A 904 -15.86 5.64 16.04
CA PHE A 904 -15.98 6.37 17.29
C PHE A 904 -14.61 6.76 17.81
N ASN A 905 -14.43 8.03 18.16
CA ASN A 905 -13.23 8.49 18.84
C ASN A 905 -13.24 8.06 20.31
N TRP A 906 -12.63 6.91 20.60
CA TRP A 906 -12.54 6.37 21.97
C TRP A 906 -11.67 7.25 22.86
N PHE A 907 -10.56 7.71 22.32
CA PHE A 907 -9.61 8.58 22.99
C PHE A 907 -9.57 9.95 22.34
N ARG A 908 -8.88 10.87 23.00
CA ARG A 908 -8.41 12.07 22.34
C ARG A 908 -7.13 11.70 21.59
N TYR A 909 -7.21 11.47 20.28
CA TYR A 909 -6.05 11.08 19.46
C TYR A 909 -5.13 12.25 19.09
N ASN A 910 -5.56 13.49 19.37
CA ASN A 910 -4.75 14.69 19.18
C ASN A 910 -4.24 15.24 20.51
N GLU A 911 -3.01 15.75 20.52
CA GLU A 911 -2.36 16.29 21.74
C GLU A 911 -2.38 15.26 22.90
N ASN A 912 -2.07 13.99 22.58
CA ASN A 912 -2.03 12.90 23.54
C ASN A 912 -0.76 12.08 23.36
N GLU A 913 0.07 12.03 24.41
CA GLU A 913 1.37 11.35 24.41
C GLU A 913 1.25 9.84 24.19
N LYS A 914 0.11 9.21 24.54
CA LYS A 914 -0.16 7.80 24.23
C LYS A 914 -0.22 7.56 22.72
N PHE A 915 -0.66 8.55 21.95
CA PHE A 915 -0.77 8.50 20.50
C PHE A 915 0.22 9.51 19.89
N ASP A 916 1.51 9.24 20.09
CA ASP A 916 2.60 10.08 19.59
C ASP A 916 2.82 9.88 18.07
N TYR A 917 1.86 10.38 17.31
CA TYR A 917 1.85 10.43 15.84
C TYR A 917 1.75 11.89 15.37
N HIS A 918 1.40 12.08 14.10
CA HIS A 918 1.34 13.40 13.45
C HIS A 918 0.39 14.42 14.10
N PHE A 919 -0.61 13.98 14.88
CA PHE A 919 -1.52 14.90 15.59
C PHE A 919 -0.95 15.46 16.90
N SER A 920 0.07 14.83 17.47
CA SER A 920 0.55 15.14 18.82
C SER A 920 1.83 15.99 18.81
N ASN A 921 2.69 15.86 17.80
CA ASN A 921 3.89 16.69 17.67
C ASN A 921 3.67 17.91 16.74
N ASP A 922 4.43 18.99 16.96
CA ASP A 922 4.19 20.27 16.28
C ASP A 922 4.54 20.26 14.78
N LEU A 923 5.54 19.47 14.37
CA LEU A 923 5.91 19.35 12.96
C LEU A 923 4.87 18.55 12.18
N GLY A 924 4.43 17.42 12.73
CA GLY A 924 3.42 16.54 12.13
C GLY A 924 2.08 17.22 11.89
N LYS A 925 1.71 18.22 12.70
CA LYS A 925 0.47 19.01 12.52
C LYS A 925 0.42 19.76 11.19
N MET A 926 1.56 19.94 10.50
CA MET A 926 1.61 20.62 9.20
C MET A 926 0.85 19.89 8.10
N VAL A 927 0.72 18.55 8.18
CA VAL A 927 0.02 17.73 7.16
C VAL A 927 -1.51 17.87 7.24
N ILE A 928 -2.04 18.38 8.35
CA ILE A 928 -3.48 18.42 8.63
C ILE A 928 -4.19 19.32 7.62
N ASN A 929 -5.24 18.78 7.00
CA ASN A 929 -6.10 19.53 6.09
C ASN A 929 -6.90 20.58 6.88
N PRO A 930 -6.67 21.89 6.68
CA PRO A 930 -7.35 22.93 7.46
C PRO A 930 -8.85 23.08 7.12
N ASP A 931 -9.31 22.47 6.02
CA ASP A 931 -10.71 22.52 5.58
C ASP A 931 -11.60 21.47 6.27
N VAL A 932 -11.00 20.57 7.07
CA VAL A 932 -11.71 19.50 7.77
C VAL A 932 -11.44 19.59 9.27
N THR A 933 -12.51 19.54 10.07
CA THR A 933 -12.40 19.56 11.53
C THR A 933 -11.54 18.38 12.03
N VAL A 934 -10.55 18.64 12.90
CA VAL A 934 -9.91 17.58 13.70
C VAL A 934 -10.82 17.26 14.87
N ARG A 935 -11.23 15.99 14.98
CA ARG A 935 -12.23 15.59 15.99
C ARG A 935 -11.57 15.42 17.35
N SER A 936 -12.40 15.59 18.39
CA SER A 936 -12.01 15.31 19.77
C SER A 936 -12.54 13.94 20.22
N ARG A 937 -12.30 13.58 21.47
CA ARG A 937 -12.80 12.37 22.11
C ARG A 937 -14.34 12.35 22.14
N GLY A 938 -14.92 11.16 22.05
CA GLY A 938 -16.35 10.95 22.27
C GLY A 938 -17.24 11.28 21.07
N VAL A 939 -16.65 11.50 19.90
CA VAL A 939 -17.38 11.91 18.68
C VAL A 939 -17.41 10.78 17.66
N MET A 940 -18.56 10.61 17.00
CA MET A 940 -18.70 9.71 15.85
C MET A 940 -18.22 10.37 14.55
N GLU A 941 -17.66 9.57 13.67
CA GLU A 941 -17.20 9.94 12.35
C GLU A 941 -17.73 8.97 11.30
N LYS A 942 -17.67 9.39 10.04
CA LYS A 942 -18.02 8.57 8.88
C LYS A 942 -17.51 9.23 7.61
N CYS A 943 -17.44 8.46 6.52
CA CYS A 943 -17.33 9.01 5.18
C CYS A 943 -18.39 10.10 4.95
N SER A 944 -17.96 11.25 4.42
CA SER A 944 -18.78 12.44 4.18
C SER A 944 -18.97 12.74 2.69
N PHE A 945 -18.57 11.83 1.81
CA PHE A 945 -18.35 12.11 0.38
C PHE A 945 -17.43 13.32 0.13
N CYS A 946 -16.43 13.49 1.00
CA CYS A 946 -15.49 14.62 0.96
C CYS A 946 -16.22 15.97 0.84
N VAL A 947 -17.18 16.21 1.74
CA VAL A 947 -18.05 17.40 1.74
C VAL A 947 -17.29 18.72 1.60
N GLN A 948 -16.08 18.82 2.13
CA GLN A 948 -15.19 19.97 1.98
C GLN A 948 -14.88 20.29 0.51
N ARG A 949 -14.72 19.28 -0.34
CA ARG A 949 -14.51 19.43 -1.79
C ARG A 949 -15.80 19.85 -2.48
N ILE A 950 -16.92 19.21 -2.12
CA ILE A 950 -18.26 19.57 -2.62
C ILE A 950 -18.53 21.07 -2.39
N GLN A 951 -18.34 21.53 -1.15
CA GLN A 951 -18.61 22.92 -0.79
C GLN A 951 -17.65 23.90 -1.46
N ALA A 952 -16.35 23.57 -1.55
CA ALA A 952 -15.36 24.40 -2.21
C ALA A 952 -15.72 24.62 -3.70
N THR A 953 -16.01 23.55 -4.43
CA THR A 953 -16.35 23.63 -5.86
C THR A 953 -17.67 24.39 -6.08
N LYS A 954 -18.70 24.12 -5.27
CA LYS A 954 -19.96 24.87 -5.32
C LYS A 954 -19.76 26.37 -5.07
N LEU A 955 -18.88 26.73 -4.14
CA LEU A 955 -18.57 28.13 -3.85
C LEU A 955 -17.89 28.82 -5.04
N VAL A 956 -16.97 28.14 -5.72
CA VAL A 956 -16.33 28.63 -6.95
C VAL A 956 -17.35 28.86 -8.05
N ALA A 957 -18.16 27.85 -8.37
CA ALA A 957 -19.20 27.96 -9.40
C ALA A 957 -20.21 29.08 -9.10
N LYS A 958 -20.63 29.20 -7.83
CA LYS A 958 -21.53 30.28 -7.38
C LYS A 958 -20.90 31.66 -7.52
N ARG A 959 -19.61 31.82 -7.17
CA ARG A 959 -18.86 33.08 -7.32
C ARG A 959 -18.73 33.48 -8.78
N GLU A 960 -18.55 32.50 -9.67
CA GLU A 960 -18.45 32.69 -11.12
C GLU A 960 -19.82 32.79 -11.81
N ASN A 961 -20.92 32.75 -11.04
CA ASN A 961 -22.30 32.80 -11.53
C ASN A 961 -22.58 31.76 -12.64
N ARG A 962 -22.04 30.56 -12.50
CA ARG A 962 -22.25 29.45 -13.41
C ARG A 962 -22.73 28.21 -12.66
N LYS A 963 -23.27 27.24 -13.42
CA LYS A 963 -23.47 25.90 -12.88
C LYS A 963 -22.11 25.23 -12.71
N MET A 964 -22.06 24.33 -11.72
CA MET A 964 -20.92 23.44 -11.56
C MET A 964 -20.86 22.48 -12.75
N ASN A 965 -19.66 22.23 -13.27
CA ASN A 965 -19.48 21.26 -14.35
C ASN A 965 -19.52 19.83 -13.79
N THR A 966 -19.90 18.87 -14.64
CA THR A 966 -20.08 17.45 -14.29
C THR A 966 -18.86 16.84 -13.59
N ASP A 967 -17.67 17.10 -14.13
CA ASP A 967 -16.41 16.49 -13.69
C ASP A 967 -15.45 17.51 -13.04
N GLU A 968 -15.98 18.58 -12.46
CA GLU A 968 -15.17 19.69 -11.90
C GLU A 968 -14.34 19.29 -10.67
N PHE A 969 -14.76 18.26 -9.94
CA PHE A 969 -14.00 17.66 -8.84
C PHE A 969 -14.39 16.20 -8.64
N THR A 970 -13.62 15.48 -7.82
CA THR A 970 -14.04 14.18 -7.30
C THR A 970 -13.53 13.96 -5.87
N THR A 971 -14.01 12.89 -5.24
CA THR A 971 -13.64 12.51 -3.87
C THR A 971 -12.21 11.97 -3.80
N ALA A 972 -11.56 12.06 -2.64
CA ALA A 972 -10.17 11.60 -2.48
C ALA A 972 -9.98 10.09 -2.75
N CYS A 973 -10.99 9.26 -2.44
CA CYS A 973 -10.95 7.83 -2.74
C CYS A 973 -11.10 7.52 -4.23
N ALA A 974 -11.95 8.28 -4.95
CA ALA A 974 -12.08 8.17 -6.40
C ALA A 974 -10.85 8.70 -7.13
N GLN A 975 -10.34 9.88 -6.72
CA GLN A 975 -9.21 10.53 -7.37
C GLN A 975 -7.94 9.67 -7.34
N THR A 976 -7.69 8.97 -6.23
CA THR A 976 -6.47 8.16 -6.08
C THR A 976 -6.51 6.80 -6.75
N CYS A 977 -7.71 6.28 -7.09
CA CYS A 977 -7.88 4.88 -7.45
C CYS A 977 -7.21 4.60 -8.81
N PRO A 978 -6.10 3.84 -8.87
CA PRO A 978 -5.38 3.66 -10.14
C PRO A 978 -6.18 2.88 -11.17
N SER A 979 -7.11 2.02 -10.73
CA SER A 979 -8.00 1.28 -11.62
C SER A 979 -9.31 2.01 -11.96
N ASN A 980 -9.50 3.24 -11.48
CA ASN A 980 -10.73 4.02 -11.64
C ASN A 980 -12.01 3.26 -11.23
N ALA A 981 -11.92 2.42 -10.20
CA ALA A 981 -13.03 1.58 -9.75
C ALA A 981 -14.14 2.36 -9.02
N ILE A 982 -13.83 3.53 -8.45
CA ILE A 982 -14.77 4.37 -7.70
C ILE A 982 -15.08 5.61 -8.53
N VAL A 983 -16.34 5.80 -8.90
CA VAL A 983 -16.83 6.97 -9.62
C VAL A 983 -17.80 7.73 -8.72
N PHE A 984 -17.63 9.04 -8.62
CA PHE A 984 -18.47 9.93 -7.82
C PHE A 984 -18.93 11.11 -8.67
N GLY A 985 -20.18 11.54 -8.51
CA GLY A 985 -20.69 12.71 -9.21
C GLY A 985 -22.15 13.02 -8.88
N ASP A 986 -22.75 13.88 -9.71
CA ASP A 986 -24.15 14.28 -9.61
C ASP A 986 -25.04 13.36 -10.47
N LEU A 987 -26.01 12.71 -9.82
CA LEU A 987 -27.02 11.84 -10.43
C LEU A 987 -28.08 12.61 -11.21
N ASN A 988 -28.30 13.89 -10.89
CA ASN A 988 -29.25 14.73 -11.60
C ASN A 988 -28.72 15.18 -12.96
N ASP A 989 -27.41 15.15 -13.18
CA ASP A 989 -26.84 15.28 -14.51
C ASP A 989 -26.93 13.96 -15.27
N ALA A 990 -27.91 13.86 -16.16
CA ALA A 990 -28.17 12.64 -16.92
C ALA A 990 -27.01 12.19 -17.83
N ASN A 991 -26.07 13.09 -18.15
CA ASN A 991 -24.90 12.81 -18.99
C ASN A 991 -23.66 12.40 -18.20
N SER A 992 -23.69 12.53 -16.86
CA SER A 992 -22.57 12.19 -15.99
C SER A 992 -22.24 10.70 -16.06
N GLU A 993 -20.97 10.36 -15.85
CA GLU A 993 -20.54 8.96 -15.82
C GLU A 993 -21.25 8.19 -14.70
N ILE A 994 -21.49 8.84 -13.56
CA ILE A 994 -22.22 8.23 -12.45
C ILE A 994 -23.66 7.89 -12.81
N ALA A 995 -24.39 8.76 -13.53
CA ALA A 995 -25.76 8.50 -13.95
C ALA A 995 -25.85 7.35 -14.97
N LYS A 996 -24.82 7.16 -15.79
CA LYS A 996 -24.71 6.00 -16.69
C LYS A 996 -24.47 4.71 -15.92
N LEU A 997 -23.50 4.71 -15.00
CA LEU A 997 -23.23 3.56 -14.14
C LEU A 997 -24.43 3.18 -13.28
N TYR A 998 -25.22 4.15 -12.81
CA TYR A 998 -26.44 3.87 -12.05
C TYR A 998 -27.53 3.14 -12.85
N ARG A 999 -27.49 3.23 -14.18
CA ARG A 999 -28.41 2.57 -15.11
C ARG A 999 -27.81 1.30 -15.73
N ASP A 1000 -26.57 0.97 -15.41
CA ASP A 1000 -25.90 -0.25 -15.88
C ASP A 1000 -26.64 -1.48 -15.37
N ASP A 1001 -26.84 -2.47 -16.24
CA ASP A 1001 -27.56 -3.71 -15.91
C ASP A 1001 -26.84 -4.55 -14.84
N ARG A 1002 -25.56 -4.28 -14.56
CA ARG A 1002 -24.80 -4.89 -13.46
C ARG A 1002 -25.03 -4.21 -12.12
N SER A 1003 -25.63 -3.02 -12.07
CA SER A 1003 -25.71 -2.19 -10.86
C SER A 1003 -26.71 -2.69 -9.84
N TYR A 1004 -26.28 -2.75 -8.57
CA TYR A 1004 -27.09 -3.13 -7.43
C TYR A 1004 -26.70 -2.35 -6.16
N HIS A 1005 -27.60 -2.32 -5.20
CA HIS A 1005 -27.31 -1.83 -3.85
C HIS A 1005 -27.06 -2.99 -2.89
N VAL A 1006 -26.18 -2.78 -1.93
CA VAL A 1006 -25.92 -3.76 -0.87
C VAL A 1006 -27.02 -3.69 0.18
N LEU A 1007 -27.55 -4.84 0.62
CA LEU A 1007 -28.64 -4.94 1.61
C LEU A 1007 -29.94 -4.22 1.20
N GLU A 1008 -30.37 -4.39 -0.06
CA GLU A 1008 -31.61 -3.81 -0.61
C GLU A 1008 -32.87 -4.20 0.18
N GLU A 1009 -32.87 -5.40 0.75
CA GLU A 1009 -33.97 -5.95 1.54
C GLU A 1009 -34.31 -5.11 2.78
N LEU A 1010 -33.38 -4.28 3.27
CA LEU A 1010 -33.60 -3.40 4.41
C LEU A 1010 -34.37 -2.12 4.06
N GLY A 1011 -34.54 -1.80 2.77
CA GLY A 1011 -35.25 -0.58 2.35
C GLY A 1011 -34.57 0.74 2.77
N VAL A 1012 -33.25 0.72 3.01
CA VAL A 1012 -32.49 1.90 3.47
C VAL A 1012 -32.13 2.88 2.35
N LYS A 1013 -32.34 2.50 1.07
CA LYS A 1013 -32.12 3.35 -0.13
C LYS A 1013 -30.74 4.04 -0.14
N PRO A 1014 -29.63 3.29 -0.32
CA PRO A 1014 -28.28 3.86 -0.31
C PRO A 1014 -27.94 4.64 -1.58
N SER A 1015 -27.15 5.70 -1.44
CA SER A 1015 -26.58 6.52 -2.53
C SER A 1015 -25.22 6.03 -3.01
N VAL A 1016 -24.88 4.78 -2.70
CA VAL A 1016 -23.75 4.07 -3.29
C VAL A 1016 -24.29 2.83 -4.00
N GLN A 1017 -23.84 2.60 -5.22
CA GLN A 1017 -24.11 1.39 -6.01
C GLN A 1017 -22.84 0.62 -6.29
N TYR A 1018 -22.99 -0.69 -6.41
CA TYR A 1018 -21.94 -1.63 -6.77
C TYR A 1018 -22.31 -2.29 -8.09
N LEU A 1019 -21.33 -2.59 -8.93
CA LEU A 1019 -21.57 -3.36 -10.14
C LEU A 1019 -21.21 -4.82 -9.88
N THR A 1020 -22.04 -5.74 -10.37
CA THR A 1020 -21.84 -7.19 -10.28
C THR A 1020 -20.48 -7.58 -10.84
N LYS A 1021 -19.72 -8.41 -10.11
CA LYS A 1021 -18.38 -8.85 -10.51
C LYS A 1021 -18.48 -9.99 -11.53
N ILE A 1022 -18.01 -9.75 -12.74
CA ILE A 1022 -18.00 -10.76 -13.81
C ILE A 1022 -16.65 -11.49 -13.84
N ARG A 1023 -16.63 -12.82 -13.87
CA ARG A 1023 -15.39 -13.63 -13.92
C ARG A 1023 -15.23 -14.36 -15.24
N ASN A 1024 -14.02 -14.36 -15.81
CA ASN A 1024 -13.71 -15.03 -17.07
C ASN A 1024 -13.11 -16.43 -16.83
N LYS A 1025 -13.93 -17.32 -16.26
CA LYS A 1025 -13.53 -18.68 -15.85
C LYS A 1025 -13.01 -19.53 -17.01
#